data_AF-A0ABD3SBJ2-F1
#
_entry.id   AF-A0ABD3SBJ2-F1
#
_cell.length_a   1.000
_cell.length_b   1.000
_cell.length_c   1.000
_cell.angle_alpha   90.00
_cell.angle_beta   90.00
_cell.angle_gamma   90.00
#
_symmetry.space_group_name_H-M   'P 1'
#
loop_
_entity.id
_entity.type
_entity.pdbx_description
1 polymer ?
#
loop_
_entity_poly.entity_id
_entity_poly.type
_entity_poly.pdbx_seq_one_letter_code
_entity_poly.pdbx_strand_id
1 'polypeptide(L)'
;MNAIIKIVIPSSPLILMLLSSNVILALAFVVEWHHPSSHRPATACASATSIARRAPTNSIRIVDESHPPSSFRRAAAAGGEGGEDENDARFDPLVISLPEEERERVDDLVAMRSAARWAGKYDVADELRVRIEGMRSFVTWDRILRAAVAEEETATLGGGGGGRIADGNGEGNPRDFIDDARRRRWRRGWEDDVNDVHHGLECKVVLYDAPRSKGGDSTWRLIPIGDPMLVFDEIPSSSDVDDSGDDDDDDVLRLAHIALGTSVHASENGMRVNVDRLDDLVRRASKRLNALRRRRALVSFLLPPSEVGPMTTTTTTMKTSTYGGAGELHGRKAADAALWFALSGVNDAKLYDDLVEISTSELRRFGMNPGCRPKDVLHIVERIAMAGIGGGKSRSSRDGAGELYRVAADCLEAKMMGKGGLGDSTRRSRNMHYDPADEAEDGGINYGYIISSLRNNTFGLHSDRSLLGLWRFSTRQRKQRAFFRDAARHFDGKYRESSSLNGAASSRSSSGGEDVSNIDEYDWASMFKDPSRPLVVDVGCGMGVSLLGLTSGSQVVQNYDELRINWGECNFIGVDLSRLAVGYAQCVRSRWGMEGCLTFVVDSAENCLTEIGESYPGVVAMVMLQFPTPYRFRDESDEGYSTSNDDDASSSAARRGYNSQLPERAASDDFMVTENLLSRVRAILSKEDGGRLLIQSNCEDVAVHMRNVATKRAGFSSVSVLHPVTSLDIATQRTRRWVDAGGERAIGTFWSAKPLLPLCGRTETEVACLIDGKPVHRCLLL
;
A
#
# COMPACT_ATOMS: atom_id res chain seq x y z
N MET A 1 55.94 5.47 45.74
CA MET A 1 55.14 4.24 45.58
C MET A 1 54.48 4.31 44.21
N ASN A 2 55.08 3.64 43.22
CA ASN A 2 54.62 3.66 41.83
C ASN A 2 53.66 2.48 41.60
N ALA A 3 52.40 2.76 41.27
CA ALA A 3 51.44 1.75 40.86
C ALA A 3 51.40 1.68 39.33
N ILE A 4 51.90 0.56 38.80
CA ILE A 4 51.89 0.18 37.39
C ILE A 4 50.53 -0.49 37.12
N ILE A 5 49.71 0.11 36.24
CA ILE A 5 48.51 -0.52 35.71
C ILE A 5 48.91 -1.32 34.47
N LYS A 6 48.86 -2.65 34.57
CA LYS A 6 48.96 -3.58 33.43
C LYS A 6 47.62 -3.62 32.71
N ILE A 7 47.57 -3.12 31.48
CA ILE A 7 46.48 -3.36 30.55
C ILE A 7 46.80 -4.64 29.78
N VAL A 8 45.92 -5.63 29.90
CA VAL A 8 45.96 -6.88 29.11
C VAL A 8 45.17 -6.64 27.84
N ILE A 9 45.83 -6.70 26.68
CA ILE A 9 45.19 -6.65 25.36
C ILE A 9 45.02 -8.09 24.88
N PRO A 10 43.80 -8.58 24.59
CA PRO A 10 43.64 -9.84 23.89
C PRO A 10 43.92 -9.64 22.40
N SER A 11 44.92 -10.38 21.92
CA SER A 11 45.32 -10.50 20.53
C SER A 11 44.29 -11.29 19.73
N SER A 12 43.73 -10.69 18.68
CA SER A 12 43.23 -11.38 17.48
C SER A 12 43.29 -10.44 16.27
N PRO A 13 43.95 -10.83 15.16
CA PRO A 13 44.21 -9.96 14.02
C PRO A 13 43.21 -10.24 12.90
N LEU A 14 42.33 -9.30 12.59
CA LEU A 14 41.65 -9.17 11.29
C LEU A 14 40.72 -7.95 11.38
N ILE A 15 41.20 -6.81 10.89
CA ILE A 15 40.47 -5.66 10.31
C ILE A 15 41.52 -4.55 10.26
N LEU A 16 42.33 -4.57 9.20
CA LEU A 16 43.21 -3.46 8.85
C LEU A 16 43.36 -3.39 7.34
N MET A 17 42.23 -3.16 6.66
CA MET A 17 42.16 -2.53 5.36
C MET A 17 40.81 -1.79 5.29
N LEU A 18 40.82 -0.56 4.78
CA LEU A 18 39.69 0.38 4.59
C LEU A 18 39.53 1.53 5.61
N LEU A 19 40.64 2.11 6.08
CA LEU A 19 40.64 3.54 6.47
C LEU A 19 41.93 4.23 6.00
N SER A 20 41.97 4.58 4.72
CA SER A 20 42.83 5.65 4.23
C SER A 20 42.30 6.16 2.88
N SER A 21 41.48 7.21 2.91
CA SER A 21 41.55 8.38 2.02
C SER A 21 40.28 9.23 2.15
N ASN A 22 40.48 10.55 2.22
CA ASN A 22 39.51 11.64 2.14
C ASN A 22 39.01 12.25 3.46
N VAL A 23 39.98 12.78 4.22
CA VAL A 23 39.84 14.11 4.84
C VAL A 23 40.81 15.02 4.10
N ILE A 24 40.28 16.07 3.44
CA ILE A 24 40.87 17.40 3.14
C ILE A 24 40.11 17.98 1.94
N LEU A 25 39.10 18.81 2.22
CA LEU A 25 38.83 20.10 1.57
C LEU A 25 37.48 20.64 2.10
N ALA A 26 37.58 21.35 3.21
CA ALA A 26 36.60 22.35 3.59
C ALA A 26 37.12 23.71 3.09
N LEU A 27 36.34 24.45 2.31
CA LEU A 27 36.35 25.91 2.27
C LEU A 27 35.14 26.45 1.47
N ALA A 28 34.34 27.24 2.19
CA ALA A 28 33.59 28.41 1.75
C ALA A 28 32.60 28.30 0.56
N PHE A 29 31.31 28.29 0.88
CA PHE A 29 30.32 29.10 0.16
C PHE A 29 29.24 29.59 1.13
N VAL A 30 29.33 30.88 1.48
CA VAL A 30 28.22 31.69 1.97
C VAL A 30 27.54 32.25 0.73
N VAL A 31 26.30 31.86 0.45
CA VAL A 31 25.43 32.59 -0.49
C VAL A 31 24.20 33.02 0.27
N GLU A 32 24.20 34.31 0.53
CA GLU A 32 23.11 35.16 0.95
C GLU A 32 22.02 35.13 -0.14
N TRP A 33 20.83 34.62 0.18
CA TRP A 33 19.68 34.66 -0.75
C TRP A 33 18.62 35.61 -0.23
N HIS A 34 18.46 36.73 -0.95
CA HIS A 34 17.46 37.76 -0.72
C HIS A 34 16.03 37.28 -1.04
N HIS A 35 15.09 37.61 -0.16
CA HIS A 35 13.65 37.58 -0.40
C HIS A 35 13.24 38.44 -1.60
N PRO A 36 12.12 38.10 -2.26
CA PRO A 36 11.17 39.15 -2.64
C PRO A 36 9.71 38.84 -2.27
N SER A 37 9.16 39.75 -1.46
CA SER A 37 7.97 40.59 -1.71
C SER A 37 6.75 40.03 -2.46
N SER A 38 5.66 39.87 -1.71
CA SER A 38 4.29 40.39 -1.93
C SER A 38 3.80 40.82 -3.34
N HIS A 39 2.67 40.26 -3.80
CA HIS A 39 1.42 40.97 -4.21
C HIS A 39 0.33 39.99 -4.73
N ARG A 40 -0.85 39.92 -4.08
CA ARG A 40 -2.20 40.43 -4.45
C ARG A 40 -3.05 39.54 -5.41
N PRO A 41 -4.38 39.43 -5.18
CA PRO A 41 -5.27 38.52 -5.89
C PRO A 41 -5.92 39.17 -7.12
N ALA A 42 -6.24 38.37 -8.13
CA ALA A 42 -7.03 38.79 -9.30
C ALA A 42 -8.31 37.96 -9.44
N THR A 43 -9.32 38.70 -9.86
CA THR A 43 -10.76 38.47 -9.99
C THR A 43 -11.18 37.51 -11.10
N ALA A 44 -12.40 37.00 -10.93
CA ALA A 44 -13.19 36.21 -11.87
C ALA A 44 -13.46 36.89 -13.22
N CYS A 45 -13.66 36.10 -14.28
CA CYS A 45 -14.64 36.42 -15.32
C CYS A 45 -15.09 35.15 -16.08
N ALA A 46 -16.41 35.01 -16.19
CA ALA A 46 -17.09 34.02 -17.00
C ALA A 46 -17.24 34.53 -18.45
N SER A 47 -17.29 33.62 -19.42
CA SER A 47 -18.16 33.77 -20.59
C SER A 47 -18.22 32.49 -21.41
N ALA A 48 -19.46 32.07 -21.67
CA ALA A 48 -19.85 31.04 -22.61
C ALA A 48 -19.93 31.61 -24.03
N THR A 49 -19.67 30.80 -25.06
CA THR A 49 -20.37 30.92 -26.33
C THR A 49 -20.39 29.58 -27.07
N SER A 50 -21.60 29.17 -27.44
CA SER A 50 -21.92 28.09 -28.37
C SER A 50 -21.66 28.52 -29.82
N ILE A 51 -21.37 27.58 -30.72
CA ILE A 51 -21.72 27.65 -32.16
C ILE A 51 -21.68 26.22 -32.72
N ALA A 52 -22.65 25.94 -33.58
CA ALA A 52 -23.04 24.63 -34.08
C ALA A 52 -22.61 24.39 -35.54
N ARG A 53 -22.64 23.10 -35.92
CA ARG A 53 -22.88 22.50 -37.26
C ARG A 53 -21.82 22.67 -38.38
N ARG A 54 -21.32 21.53 -38.87
CA ARG A 54 -21.71 20.95 -40.19
C ARG A 54 -21.03 19.59 -40.44
N ALA A 55 -21.83 18.62 -40.91
CA ALA A 55 -21.38 17.33 -41.42
C ALA A 55 -21.21 17.39 -42.95
N PRO A 56 -20.30 16.61 -43.55
CA PRO A 56 -20.27 16.36 -44.99
C PRO A 56 -20.83 14.97 -45.34
N THR A 57 -21.74 14.96 -46.31
CA THR A 57 -22.31 13.79 -47.00
C THR A 57 -21.32 13.26 -48.05
N ASN A 58 -21.05 11.96 -48.03
CA ASN A 58 -20.32 11.27 -49.10
C ASN A 58 -21.28 10.38 -49.91
N SER A 59 -21.17 10.53 -51.23
CA SER A 59 -21.98 9.90 -52.27
C SER A 59 -21.54 8.47 -52.55
N ILE A 60 -22.52 7.58 -52.65
CA ILE A 60 -22.38 6.17 -53.06
C ILE A 60 -22.51 6.11 -54.58
N ARG A 61 -21.51 5.53 -55.26
CA ARG A 61 -21.60 5.15 -56.68
C ARG A 61 -22.03 3.69 -56.78
N ILE A 62 -23.15 3.49 -57.46
CA ILE A 62 -23.68 2.21 -57.92
C ILE A 62 -22.93 1.84 -59.21
N VAL A 63 -22.40 0.63 -59.30
CA VAL A 63 -21.90 0.03 -60.54
C VAL A 63 -22.64 -1.27 -60.78
N ASP A 64 -22.99 -1.42 -62.05
CA ASP A 64 -23.99 -2.24 -62.70
C ASP A 64 -23.63 -3.73 -62.76
N GLU A 65 -24.68 -4.55 -62.75
CA GLU A 65 -24.65 -6.01 -62.87
C GLU A 65 -24.65 -6.42 -64.35
N SER A 66 -23.76 -7.32 -64.76
CA SER A 66 -23.97 -8.11 -65.98
C SER A 66 -23.41 -9.53 -65.85
N HIS A 67 -24.13 -10.43 -66.51
CA HIS A 67 -24.29 -11.87 -66.30
C HIS A 67 -23.10 -12.78 -66.68
N PRO A 68 -23.15 -14.09 -66.31
CA PRO A 68 -21.98 -14.97 -66.17
C PRO A 68 -21.72 -15.83 -67.42
N PRO A 69 -20.52 -16.43 -67.56
CA PRO A 69 -20.34 -17.59 -68.40
C PRO A 69 -20.17 -18.87 -67.56
N SER A 70 -21.00 -19.84 -67.92
CA SER A 70 -20.94 -21.24 -67.56
C SER A 70 -19.72 -21.92 -68.19
N SER A 71 -18.93 -22.63 -67.38
CA SER A 71 -18.36 -23.96 -67.65
C SER A 71 -17.15 -24.23 -66.76
N PHE A 72 -17.28 -25.11 -65.76
CA PHE A 72 -16.13 -25.89 -65.25
C PHE A 72 -16.64 -27.19 -64.60
N ARG A 73 -16.36 -28.31 -65.27
CA ARG A 73 -16.31 -29.67 -64.70
C ARG A 73 -14.87 -30.17 -64.88
N ARG A 74 -14.30 -30.71 -63.79
CA ARG A 74 -13.03 -31.46 -63.65
C ARG A 74 -11.72 -30.66 -63.77
N ALA A 75 -11.10 -30.40 -62.63
CA ALA A 75 -9.78 -30.94 -62.27
C ALA A 75 -9.56 -30.78 -60.76
N ALA A 76 -9.53 -31.91 -60.05
CA ALA A 76 -9.03 -32.00 -58.68
C ALA A 76 -7.55 -32.41 -58.73
N ALA A 77 -6.80 -31.95 -57.74
CA ALA A 77 -5.44 -32.38 -57.36
C ALA A 77 -4.31 -32.08 -58.37
N ALA A 78 -3.58 -30.97 -58.12
CA ALA A 78 -2.12 -30.93 -58.06
C ALA A 78 -1.61 -29.48 -57.97
N GLY A 79 -0.70 -29.23 -57.01
CA GLY A 79 0.39 -28.27 -57.16
C GLY A 79 0.07 -26.80 -56.88
N GLY A 80 0.32 -26.38 -55.64
CA GLY A 80 0.50 -24.98 -55.28
C GLY A 80 1.47 -24.87 -54.13
N GLU A 81 2.79 -24.90 -54.42
CA GLU A 81 3.83 -24.43 -53.51
C GLU A 81 3.64 -22.91 -53.35
N GLY A 82 3.06 -22.51 -52.23
CA GLY A 82 2.91 -21.11 -51.85
C GLY A 82 3.14 -20.98 -50.35
N GLY A 83 4.15 -20.19 -49.99
CA GLY A 83 4.55 -19.70 -48.66
C GLY A 83 3.93 -20.36 -47.43
N GLU A 84 4.75 -21.10 -46.69
CA GLU A 84 4.47 -21.65 -45.36
C GLU A 84 4.29 -20.53 -44.32
N ASP A 85 3.16 -19.83 -44.36
CA ASP A 85 2.53 -19.30 -43.14
C ASP A 85 1.56 -20.39 -42.66
N GLU A 86 2.09 -21.49 -42.11
CA GLU A 86 1.26 -22.58 -41.57
C GLU A 86 0.33 -22.02 -40.48
N ASN A 87 -0.97 -22.31 -40.64
CA ASN A 87 -2.04 -21.93 -39.71
C ASN A 87 -1.68 -22.23 -38.25
N ASP A 88 -1.43 -21.15 -37.50
CA ASP A 88 -0.92 -21.03 -36.13
C ASP A 88 -1.88 -21.53 -35.02
N ALA A 89 -2.99 -22.19 -35.39
CA ALA A 89 -3.94 -22.77 -34.44
C ALA A 89 -3.41 -24.05 -33.75
N ARG A 90 -2.34 -24.67 -34.28
CA ARG A 90 -1.72 -25.89 -33.72
C ARG A 90 -0.99 -25.65 -32.39
N PHE A 91 -0.82 -24.40 -31.97
CA PHE A 91 -0.14 -24.04 -30.72
C PHE A 91 -1.07 -23.55 -29.60
N ASP A 92 -2.40 -23.67 -29.72
CA ASP A 92 -3.29 -23.37 -28.59
C ASP A 92 -3.04 -24.38 -27.46
N PRO A 93 -2.55 -23.95 -26.28
CA PRO A 93 -2.16 -24.87 -25.22
C PRO A 93 -3.33 -25.69 -24.66
N LEU A 94 -4.58 -25.21 -24.78
CA LEU A 94 -5.76 -26.02 -24.44
C LEU A 94 -5.98 -27.14 -25.46
N VAL A 95 -5.75 -26.87 -26.75
CA VAL A 95 -5.87 -27.86 -27.82
C VAL A 95 -4.81 -28.95 -27.66
N ILE A 96 -3.58 -28.57 -27.27
CA ILE A 96 -2.51 -29.52 -26.93
C ILE A 96 -2.89 -30.39 -25.72
N SER A 97 -3.65 -29.83 -24.78
CA SER A 97 -4.08 -30.51 -23.55
C SER A 97 -5.25 -31.49 -23.74
N LEU A 98 -5.89 -31.50 -24.91
CA LEU A 98 -6.93 -32.48 -25.23
C LEU A 98 -6.36 -33.88 -25.42
N PRO A 99 -7.14 -34.95 -25.14
CA PRO A 99 -6.80 -36.28 -25.63
C PRO A 99 -6.62 -36.23 -27.16
N GLU A 100 -5.59 -36.91 -27.66
CA GLU A 100 -5.27 -36.94 -29.11
C GLU A 100 -6.48 -37.36 -29.95
N GLU A 101 -7.22 -38.39 -29.52
CA GLU A 101 -8.45 -38.85 -30.17
C GLU A 101 -9.53 -37.77 -30.28
N GLU A 102 -9.65 -36.92 -29.25
CA GLU A 102 -10.65 -35.85 -29.23
C GLU A 102 -10.23 -34.69 -30.12
N ARG A 103 -8.94 -34.34 -30.12
CA ARG A 103 -8.35 -33.35 -31.01
C ARG A 103 -8.52 -33.75 -32.48
N GLU A 104 -8.12 -34.97 -32.84
CA GLU A 104 -8.25 -35.51 -34.19
C GLU A 104 -9.72 -35.50 -34.66
N ARG A 105 -10.65 -35.86 -33.76
CA ARG A 105 -12.08 -35.80 -34.07
C ARG A 105 -12.57 -34.39 -34.38
N VAL A 106 -12.09 -33.36 -33.68
CA VAL A 106 -12.45 -31.96 -33.97
C VAL A 106 -11.80 -31.51 -35.28
N ASP A 107 -10.52 -31.84 -35.49
CA ASP A 107 -9.79 -31.51 -36.72
C ASP A 107 -10.46 -32.12 -37.96
N ASP A 108 -10.90 -33.38 -37.90
CA ASP A 108 -11.63 -34.05 -38.97
C ASP A 108 -12.93 -33.33 -39.32
N LEU A 109 -13.71 -32.92 -38.29
CA LEU A 109 -14.95 -32.19 -38.51
C LEU A 109 -14.71 -30.80 -39.11
N VAL A 110 -13.65 -30.11 -38.66
CA VAL A 110 -13.24 -28.79 -39.18
C VAL A 110 -12.76 -28.91 -40.63
N ALA A 111 -12.01 -29.96 -40.97
CA ALA A 111 -11.57 -30.26 -42.34
C ALA A 111 -12.76 -30.59 -43.25
N MET A 112 -13.69 -31.44 -42.79
CA MET A 112 -14.94 -31.74 -43.51
C MET A 112 -15.75 -30.47 -43.78
N ARG A 113 -15.83 -29.56 -42.81
CA ARG A 113 -16.53 -28.30 -42.94
C ARG A 113 -15.86 -27.37 -43.96
N SER A 114 -14.54 -27.24 -43.89
CA SER A 114 -13.75 -26.46 -44.84
C SER A 114 -13.97 -26.98 -46.27
N ALA A 115 -13.92 -28.30 -46.48
CA ALA A 115 -14.21 -28.93 -47.76
C ALA A 115 -15.64 -28.66 -48.26
N ALA A 116 -16.64 -28.69 -47.38
CA ALA A 116 -18.02 -28.36 -47.73
C ALA A 116 -18.18 -26.90 -48.19
N ARG A 117 -17.51 -25.96 -47.50
CA ARG A 117 -17.47 -24.53 -47.87
C ARG A 117 -16.84 -24.31 -49.24
N TRP A 118 -15.73 -24.99 -49.50
CA TRP A 118 -15.02 -24.97 -50.78
C TRP A 118 -15.89 -25.51 -51.93
N ALA A 119 -16.66 -26.56 -51.68
CA ALA A 119 -17.59 -27.14 -52.65
C ALA A 119 -18.89 -26.31 -52.83
N GLY A 120 -19.06 -25.20 -52.10
CA GLY A 120 -20.28 -24.39 -52.13
C GLY A 120 -21.51 -25.03 -51.46
N LYS A 121 -21.31 -26.07 -50.64
CA LYS A 121 -22.37 -26.78 -49.91
C LYS A 121 -22.56 -26.18 -48.52
N TYR A 122 -23.14 -24.99 -48.44
CA TYR A 122 -23.22 -24.24 -47.18
C TYR A 122 -24.14 -24.88 -46.14
N ASP A 123 -25.24 -25.50 -46.55
CA ASP A 123 -26.15 -26.19 -45.62
C ASP A 123 -25.40 -27.27 -44.81
N VAL A 124 -24.53 -28.02 -45.50
CA VAL A 124 -23.66 -29.04 -44.87
C VAL A 124 -22.61 -28.39 -43.97
N ALA A 125 -22.04 -27.26 -44.38
CA ALA A 125 -21.06 -26.53 -43.57
C ALA A 125 -21.68 -25.94 -42.29
N ASP A 126 -22.94 -25.50 -42.34
CA ASP A 126 -23.66 -24.96 -41.19
C ASP A 126 -24.11 -26.07 -40.23
N GLU A 127 -24.55 -27.23 -40.75
CA GLU A 127 -24.79 -28.42 -39.92
C GLU A 127 -23.52 -28.86 -39.18
N LEU A 128 -22.39 -28.89 -39.88
CA LEU A 128 -21.09 -29.20 -39.27
C LEU A 128 -20.68 -28.14 -38.24
N ARG A 129 -20.97 -26.85 -38.48
CA ARG A 129 -20.72 -25.78 -37.51
C ARG A 129 -21.46 -26.04 -36.20
N VAL A 130 -22.77 -26.30 -36.28
CA VAL A 130 -23.61 -26.58 -35.11
C VAL A 130 -23.10 -27.81 -34.36
N ARG A 131 -22.69 -28.86 -35.10
CA ARG A 131 -22.13 -30.08 -34.50
C ARG A 131 -20.81 -29.81 -33.76
N ILE A 132 -19.91 -29.03 -34.36
CA ILE A 132 -18.62 -28.67 -33.75
C ILE A 132 -18.82 -27.75 -32.54
N GLU A 133 -19.60 -26.68 -32.67
CA GLU A 133 -19.88 -25.74 -31.56
C GLU A 133 -20.69 -26.40 -30.41
N GLY A 134 -21.39 -27.50 -30.70
CA GLY A 134 -22.06 -28.35 -29.72
C GLY A 134 -21.12 -29.29 -28.95
N MET A 135 -19.86 -29.46 -29.38
CA MET A 135 -18.89 -30.29 -28.66
C MET A 135 -18.49 -29.64 -27.33
N ARG A 136 -18.31 -30.51 -26.34
CA ARG A 136 -17.89 -30.17 -24.98
C ARG A 136 -16.71 -31.08 -24.66
N SER A 137 -15.61 -30.48 -24.23
CA SER A 137 -14.37 -31.19 -23.92
C SER A 137 -13.96 -30.87 -22.49
N PHE A 138 -13.41 -31.85 -21.79
CA PHE A 138 -12.98 -31.67 -20.41
C PHE A 138 -11.46 -31.74 -20.31
N VAL A 139 -10.82 -30.62 -19.99
CA VAL A 139 -9.37 -30.51 -19.90
C VAL A 139 -8.96 -30.45 -18.44
N THR A 140 -8.37 -31.52 -17.92
CA THR A 140 -7.87 -31.54 -16.53
C THR A 140 -6.71 -30.56 -16.35
N TRP A 141 -6.66 -29.84 -15.23
CA TRP A 141 -5.55 -28.92 -14.92
C TRP A 141 -4.17 -29.56 -15.03
N ASP A 142 -4.04 -30.81 -14.60
CA ASP A 142 -2.82 -31.59 -14.74
C ASP A 142 -2.29 -31.61 -16.19
N ARG A 143 -3.18 -31.74 -17.18
CA ARG A 143 -2.81 -31.71 -18.61
C ARG A 143 -2.44 -30.32 -19.09
N ILE A 144 -3.21 -29.30 -18.68
CA ILE A 144 -2.94 -27.88 -18.96
C ILE A 144 -1.50 -27.53 -18.56
N LEU A 145 -1.07 -27.95 -17.37
CA LEU A 145 0.27 -27.61 -16.88
C LEU A 145 1.36 -28.44 -17.54
N ARG A 146 1.11 -29.73 -17.80
CA ARG A 146 2.08 -30.55 -18.54
C ARG A 146 2.33 -29.97 -19.93
N ALA A 147 1.27 -29.50 -20.60
CA ALA A 147 1.40 -28.78 -21.87
C ALA A 147 2.22 -27.49 -21.71
N ALA A 148 1.95 -26.69 -20.66
CA ALA A 148 2.71 -25.48 -20.36
C ALA A 148 4.21 -25.74 -20.17
N VAL A 149 4.54 -26.79 -19.40
CA VAL A 149 5.93 -27.16 -19.12
C VAL A 149 6.63 -27.68 -20.37
N ALA A 150 5.94 -28.49 -21.18
CA ALA A 150 6.51 -29.04 -22.42
C ALA A 150 6.82 -27.94 -23.46
N GLU A 151 5.98 -26.90 -23.55
CA GLU A 151 6.21 -25.75 -24.41
C GLU A 151 7.45 -24.94 -23.97
N GLU A 152 7.64 -24.75 -22.66
CA GLU A 152 8.80 -24.03 -22.13
C GLU A 152 10.12 -24.80 -22.34
N GLU A 153 10.10 -26.14 -22.19
CA GLU A 153 11.25 -27.02 -22.45
C GLU A 153 11.63 -27.06 -23.94
N THR A 154 10.64 -27.05 -24.84
CA THR A 154 10.90 -27.00 -26.29
C THR A 154 11.43 -25.64 -26.74
N ALA A 155 10.91 -24.53 -26.17
CA ALA A 155 11.42 -23.19 -26.44
C ALA A 155 12.88 -22.99 -26.00
N THR A 156 13.31 -23.64 -24.91
CA THR A 156 14.71 -23.56 -24.43
C THR A 156 15.68 -24.40 -25.26
N LEU A 157 15.23 -25.53 -25.81
CA LEU A 157 16.06 -26.40 -26.65
C LEU A 157 16.16 -25.90 -28.11
N GLY A 158 15.16 -25.18 -28.60
CA GLY A 158 15.10 -24.68 -29.99
C GLY A 158 16.01 -23.47 -30.30
N GLY A 159 16.46 -22.72 -29.29
CA GLY A 159 17.29 -21.51 -29.49
C GLY A 159 18.78 -21.73 -29.75
N GLY A 160 19.25 -22.99 -29.82
CA GLY A 160 20.68 -23.35 -29.83
C GLY A 160 21.31 -23.65 -31.19
N GLY A 161 20.62 -23.42 -32.31
CA GLY A 161 21.09 -23.73 -33.67
C GLY A 161 21.98 -22.66 -34.31
N GLY A 162 22.97 -22.12 -33.58
CA GLY A 162 23.84 -21.06 -34.08
C GLY A 162 25.25 -21.18 -33.52
N GLY A 163 26.10 -21.93 -34.22
CA GLY A 163 27.55 -22.10 -34.07
C GLY A 163 28.23 -21.51 -32.82
N ARG A 164 28.46 -22.34 -31.79
CA ARG A 164 29.50 -22.08 -30.79
C ARG A 164 30.77 -22.85 -31.13
N ILE A 165 31.78 -22.09 -31.53
CA ILE A 165 33.19 -22.46 -31.45
C ILE A 165 33.52 -22.67 -29.96
N ALA A 166 34.13 -23.81 -29.66
CA ALA A 166 34.48 -24.22 -28.32
C ALA A 166 35.68 -23.41 -27.80
N ASP A 167 35.44 -22.48 -26.88
CA ASP A 167 36.47 -21.98 -25.97
C ASP A 167 35.99 -22.18 -24.54
N GLY A 168 36.73 -23.02 -23.81
CA GLY A 168 36.45 -23.42 -22.44
C GLY A 168 36.79 -22.31 -21.46
N ASN A 169 35.77 -21.84 -20.73
CA ASN A 169 35.77 -21.41 -19.33
C ASN A 169 34.40 -20.77 -19.04
N GLY A 170 33.39 -21.60 -18.77
CA GLY A 170 32.03 -21.14 -18.51
C GLY A 170 31.72 -21.10 -17.01
N GLU A 171 31.95 -19.96 -16.36
CA GLU A 171 31.19 -19.61 -15.16
C GLU A 171 29.75 -19.32 -15.61
N GLY A 172 28.79 -20.16 -15.17
CA GLY A 172 27.38 -20.00 -15.51
C GLY A 172 26.84 -18.64 -15.07
N ASN A 173 26.05 -18.00 -15.92
CA ASN A 173 25.44 -16.70 -15.62
C ASN A 173 24.54 -16.81 -14.38
N PRO A 174 24.79 -16.03 -13.30
CA PRO A 174 23.98 -16.08 -12.08
C PRO A 174 22.47 -15.86 -12.31
N ARG A 175 22.08 -15.21 -13.41
CA ARG A 175 20.67 -15.05 -13.81
C ARG A 175 19.97 -16.38 -14.10
N ASP A 176 20.65 -17.32 -14.74
CA ASP A 176 20.05 -18.61 -15.13
C ASP A 176 19.74 -19.47 -13.88
N PHE A 177 20.56 -19.34 -12.84
CA PHE A 177 20.37 -20.04 -11.56
C PHE A 177 19.21 -19.46 -10.73
N ILE A 178 19.00 -18.14 -10.81
CA ILE A 178 17.89 -17.45 -10.14
C ILE A 178 16.55 -17.83 -10.79
N ASP A 179 16.50 -17.92 -12.13
CA ASP A 179 15.29 -18.32 -12.84
C ASP A 179 14.96 -19.81 -12.66
N ASP A 180 15.94 -20.71 -12.55
CA ASP A 180 15.72 -22.13 -12.20
C ASP A 180 15.17 -22.31 -10.76
N ALA A 181 15.73 -21.58 -9.79
CA ALA A 181 15.21 -21.59 -8.42
C ALA A 181 13.77 -21.03 -8.32
N ARG A 182 13.44 -20.02 -9.14
CA ARG A 182 12.10 -19.44 -9.26
C ARG A 182 11.10 -20.41 -9.91
N ARG A 183 11.53 -21.17 -10.93
CA ARG A 183 10.73 -22.23 -11.58
C ARG A 183 10.38 -23.37 -10.63
N ARG A 184 11.36 -23.88 -9.88
CA ARG A 184 11.12 -24.92 -8.85
C ARG A 184 10.21 -24.43 -7.72
N ARG A 185 10.25 -23.14 -7.39
CA ARG A 185 9.40 -22.51 -6.37
C ARG A 185 7.96 -22.35 -6.84
N TRP A 186 7.75 -21.89 -8.08
CA TRP A 186 6.41 -21.81 -8.67
C TRP A 186 5.74 -23.19 -8.68
N ARG A 187 6.50 -24.24 -9.02
CA ARG A 187 6.01 -25.63 -8.98
C ARG A 187 5.56 -26.08 -7.59
N ARG A 188 6.38 -25.88 -6.54
CA ARG A 188 6.05 -26.34 -5.17
C ARG A 188 4.90 -25.56 -4.51
N GLY A 189 4.88 -24.23 -4.64
CA GLY A 189 3.81 -23.43 -4.04
C GLY A 189 2.45 -23.71 -4.66
N TRP A 190 2.44 -24.17 -5.91
CA TRP A 190 1.23 -24.59 -6.60
C TRP A 190 0.83 -26.01 -6.20
N GLU A 191 1.78 -26.96 -6.11
CA GLU A 191 1.55 -28.34 -5.62
C GLU A 191 0.92 -28.42 -4.20
N ASP A 192 1.20 -27.46 -3.31
CA ASP A 192 0.60 -27.43 -1.96
C ASP A 192 -0.88 -26.93 -1.95
N ASP A 193 -1.29 -26.11 -2.93
CA ASP A 193 -2.67 -25.64 -3.13
C ASP A 193 -3.52 -26.62 -3.98
N VAL A 194 -2.92 -27.70 -4.47
CA VAL A 194 -3.41 -28.64 -5.50
C VAL A 194 -4.23 -29.82 -4.95
N ASN A 195 -4.53 -29.87 -3.65
CA ASN A 195 -5.43 -30.91 -3.10
C ASN A 195 -6.90 -30.81 -3.58
N ASP A 196 -7.24 -29.79 -4.39
CA ASP A 196 -8.56 -29.58 -5.01
C ASP A 196 -8.55 -29.79 -6.55
N VAL A 197 -7.61 -30.60 -7.08
CA VAL A 197 -7.28 -30.71 -8.53
C VAL A 197 -8.12 -31.71 -9.33
N HIS A 198 -9.20 -32.25 -8.75
CA HIS A 198 -10.16 -33.03 -9.54
C HIS A 198 -11.10 -32.18 -10.41
N HIS A 199 -11.08 -30.85 -10.28
CA HIS A 199 -11.88 -29.95 -11.11
C HIS A 199 -11.20 -29.67 -12.46
N GLY A 200 -11.42 -30.49 -13.48
CA GLY A 200 -11.05 -30.12 -14.85
C GLY A 200 -11.91 -28.98 -15.41
N LEU A 201 -11.42 -28.37 -16.48
CA LEU A 201 -12.02 -27.24 -17.19
C LEU A 201 -12.92 -27.77 -18.30
N GLU A 202 -14.23 -27.57 -18.21
CA GLU A 202 -15.11 -27.82 -19.35
C GLU A 202 -14.89 -26.72 -20.40
N CYS A 203 -14.71 -27.09 -21.66
CA CYS A 203 -14.44 -26.19 -22.77
C CYS A 203 -15.42 -26.46 -23.92
N LYS A 204 -15.89 -25.41 -24.59
CA LYS A 204 -16.60 -25.48 -25.87
C LYS A 204 -15.61 -25.25 -26.99
N VAL A 205 -15.79 -26.00 -28.08
CA VAL A 205 -15.10 -25.73 -29.33
C VAL A 205 -15.74 -24.50 -29.98
N VAL A 206 -14.94 -23.50 -30.35
CA VAL A 206 -15.41 -22.32 -31.11
C VAL A 206 -14.67 -22.24 -32.43
N LEU A 207 -15.46 -22.14 -33.49
CA LEU A 207 -14.98 -22.07 -34.87
C LEU A 207 -14.69 -20.63 -35.31
N TYR A 208 -13.62 -20.48 -36.08
CA TYR A 208 -13.22 -19.27 -36.78
C TYR A 208 -13.16 -19.55 -38.28
N ASP A 209 -13.77 -18.67 -39.05
CA ASP A 209 -13.86 -18.82 -40.50
C ASP A 209 -13.00 -17.78 -41.19
N ALA A 210 -12.03 -18.23 -41.99
CA ALA A 210 -11.34 -17.36 -42.91
C ALA A 210 -12.32 -16.86 -43.98
N PRO A 211 -12.25 -15.57 -44.37
CA PRO A 211 -12.96 -15.08 -45.55
C PRO A 211 -12.59 -15.93 -46.77
N ARG A 212 -13.52 -16.12 -47.71
CA ARG A 212 -13.25 -16.83 -48.97
C ARG A 212 -12.07 -16.25 -49.75
N SER A 213 -11.88 -14.94 -49.67
CA SER A 213 -10.73 -14.25 -50.27
C SER A 213 -9.38 -14.63 -49.66
N LYS A 214 -9.36 -15.34 -48.52
CA LYS A 214 -8.18 -15.85 -47.82
C LYS A 214 -8.17 -17.38 -47.74
N GLY A 215 -8.81 -18.07 -48.69
CA GLY A 215 -8.85 -19.53 -48.72
C GLY A 215 -10.04 -20.15 -47.98
N GLY A 216 -10.92 -19.39 -47.33
CA GLY A 216 -12.21 -19.94 -46.86
C GLY A 216 -12.14 -21.06 -45.81
N ASP A 217 -10.95 -21.39 -45.32
CA ASP A 217 -10.67 -22.44 -44.34
C ASP A 217 -11.28 -22.10 -42.98
N SER A 218 -11.49 -23.14 -42.18
CA SER A 218 -11.95 -23.02 -40.81
C SER A 218 -10.83 -23.42 -39.86
N THR A 219 -10.66 -22.65 -38.79
CA THR A 219 -9.86 -23.01 -37.64
C THR A 219 -10.76 -23.09 -36.41
N TRP A 220 -10.28 -23.68 -35.33
CA TRP A 220 -11.03 -23.81 -34.09
C TRP A 220 -10.13 -23.54 -32.90
N ARG A 221 -10.75 -23.20 -31.76
CA ARG A 221 -10.09 -23.07 -30.46
C ARG A 221 -11.01 -23.54 -29.35
N LEU A 222 -10.47 -23.79 -28.17
CA LEU A 222 -11.27 -24.07 -26.98
C LEU A 222 -11.58 -22.79 -26.21
N ILE A 223 -12.84 -22.64 -25.79
CA ILE A 223 -13.27 -21.60 -24.86
C ILE A 223 -13.84 -22.27 -23.62
N PRO A 224 -13.34 -21.99 -22.40
CA PRO A 224 -13.88 -22.54 -21.16
C PRO A 224 -15.38 -22.20 -20.98
N ILE A 225 -16.15 -23.13 -20.42
CA ILE A 225 -17.59 -23.04 -20.15
C ILE A 225 -17.82 -23.12 -18.66
N GLY A 226 -18.74 -22.30 -18.14
CA GLY A 226 -19.20 -22.42 -16.76
C GLY A 226 -18.17 -22.00 -15.71
N ASP A 227 -16.99 -21.53 -16.13
CA ASP A 227 -16.09 -20.83 -15.22
C ASP A 227 -16.44 -19.33 -15.25
N PRO A 228 -17.17 -18.81 -14.23
CA PRO A 228 -17.48 -17.38 -14.13
C PRO A 228 -16.22 -16.50 -14.15
N MET A 229 -15.03 -17.08 -13.94
CA MET A 229 -13.75 -16.39 -14.03
C MET A 229 -13.30 -16.08 -15.46
N LEU A 230 -13.80 -16.81 -16.45
CA LEU A 230 -13.38 -16.72 -17.86
C LEU A 230 -14.49 -16.21 -18.79
N VAL A 231 -15.69 -15.98 -18.27
CA VAL A 231 -16.71 -15.20 -18.97
C VAL A 231 -16.28 -13.73 -18.94
N PHE A 232 -15.60 -13.30 -20.00
CA PHE A 232 -15.21 -11.91 -20.21
C PHE A 232 -16.48 -11.09 -20.53
N ASP A 233 -16.97 -10.34 -19.54
CA ASP A 233 -17.88 -9.19 -19.66
C ASP A 233 -19.39 -9.41 -19.92
N GLU A 234 -19.94 -10.62 -19.87
CA GLU A 234 -21.41 -10.77 -19.75
C GLU A 234 -21.83 -10.55 -18.28
N ILE A 235 -21.87 -9.29 -17.86
CA ILE A 235 -22.57 -8.86 -16.65
C ILE A 235 -24.01 -9.37 -16.79
N PRO A 236 -24.48 -10.28 -15.93
CA PRO A 236 -25.87 -10.70 -15.97
C PRO A 236 -26.74 -9.44 -15.80
N SER A 237 -27.52 -9.10 -16.81
CA SER A 237 -28.50 -8.03 -16.69
C SER A 237 -29.49 -8.45 -15.61
N SER A 238 -29.36 -7.83 -14.44
CA SER A 238 -30.17 -8.04 -13.26
C SER A 238 -31.66 -7.93 -13.60
N SER A 239 -32.41 -9.03 -13.46
CA SER A 239 -33.83 -8.89 -13.20
C SER A 239 -34.40 -9.90 -12.21
N ASP A 240 -33.97 -11.18 -12.15
CA ASP A 240 -34.79 -12.17 -11.41
C ASP A 240 -34.03 -13.31 -10.72
N VAL A 241 -32.94 -13.04 -9.98
CA VAL A 241 -32.26 -14.09 -9.18
C VAL A 241 -32.40 -13.79 -7.69
N ASP A 242 -32.98 -14.78 -6.99
CA ASP A 242 -33.31 -14.80 -5.57
C ASP A 242 -32.17 -14.35 -4.65
N ASP A 243 -32.56 -13.73 -3.53
CA ASP A 243 -31.87 -13.00 -2.45
C ASP A 243 -30.70 -13.72 -1.71
N SER A 244 -30.02 -14.66 -2.36
CA SER A 244 -28.86 -15.40 -1.83
C SER A 244 -27.55 -15.15 -2.60
N GLY A 245 -27.56 -14.26 -3.59
CA GLY A 245 -26.45 -13.99 -4.53
C GLY A 245 -25.43 -12.93 -4.11
N ASP A 246 -25.18 -12.72 -2.81
CA ASP A 246 -24.36 -11.59 -2.33
C ASP A 246 -22.83 -11.83 -2.36
N ASP A 247 -22.38 -13.00 -2.85
CA ASP A 247 -20.96 -13.39 -2.88
C ASP A 247 -20.19 -12.94 -4.15
N ASP A 248 -20.87 -12.58 -5.25
CA ASP A 248 -20.20 -12.27 -6.53
C ASP A 248 -19.64 -10.83 -6.63
N ASP A 249 -20.03 -9.95 -5.71
CA ASP A 249 -19.68 -8.51 -5.71
C ASP A 249 -18.54 -8.13 -4.74
N ASP A 250 -17.82 -9.14 -4.24
CA ASP A 250 -16.74 -8.99 -3.28
C ASP A 250 -15.43 -8.52 -3.93
N ASP A 251 -15.36 -7.22 -4.26
CA ASP A 251 -14.09 -6.56 -4.57
C ASP A 251 -13.20 -6.51 -3.30
N VAL A 252 -11.95 -6.98 -3.38
CA VAL A 252 -10.93 -6.94 -2.33
C VAL A 252 -10.76 -5.52 -1.77
N LEU A 253 -10.80 -4.49 -2.62
CA LEU A 253 -10.73 -3.10 -2.16
C LEU A 253 -11.97 -2.71 -1.34
N ARG A 254 -13.15 -3.20 -1.74
CA ARG A 254 -14.41 -3.02 -1.00
C ARG A 254 -14.37 -3.75 0.33
N LEU A 255 -13.86 -4.99 0.37
CA LEU A 255 -13.67 -5.76 1.59
C LEU A 255 -12.70 -5.07 2.55
N ALA A 256 -11.58 -4.55 2.04
CA ALA A 256 -10.63 -3.75 2.82
C ALA A 256 -11.28 -2.48 3.40
N HIS A 257 -12.15 -1.83 2.61
CA HIS A 257 -12.90 -0.68 3.05
C HIS A 257 -13.92 -1.02 4.15
N ILE A 258 -14.62 -2.16 4.04
CA ILE A 258 -15.54 -2.66 5.06
C ILE A 258 -14.80 -3.01 6.35
N ALA A 259 -13.62 -3.64 6.25
CA ALA A 259 -12.76 -3.95 7.40
C ALA A 259 -12.37 -2.67 8.16
N LEU A 260 -11.94 -1.63 7.44
CA LEU A 260 -11.64 -0.33 8.02
C LEU A 260 -12.86 0.33 8.64
N GLY A 261 -14.01 0.34 7.94
CA GLY A 261 -15.27 0.89 8.46
C GLY A 261 -15.72 0.20 9.76
N THR A 262 -15.58 -1.13 9.83
CA THR A 262 -15.89 -1.92 11.03
C THR A 262 -15.00 -1.51 12.21
N SER A 263 -13.71 -1.31 11.96
CA SER A 263 -12.75 -0.91 13.00
C SER A 263 -12.94 0.54 13.47
N VAL A 264 -13.23 1.45 12.54
CA VAL A 264 -13.58 2.84 12.87
C VAL A 264 -14.85 2.88 13.71
N HIS A 265 -15.90 2.15 13.32
CA HIS A 265 -17.16 2.09 14.06
C HIS A 265 -16.94 1.56 15.49
N ALA A 266 -16.19 0.47 15.67
CA ALA A 266 -15.88 -0.06 16.99
C ALA A 266 -15.11 0.97 17.84
N SER A 267 -14.09 1.63 17.26
CA SER A 267 -13.30 2.65 17.95
C SER A 267 -14.12 3.88 18.36
N GLU A 268 -15.05 4.37 17.53
CA GLU A 268 -15.89 5.53 17.86
C GLU A 268 -16.90 5.23 18.98
N ASN A 269 -17.32 3.97 19.11
CA ASN A 269 -18.27 3.54 20.14
C ASN A 269 -17.57 2.96 21.38
N GLY A 270 -16.24 3.02 21.47
CA GLY A 270 -15.48 2.46 22.58
C GLY A 270 -15.51 0.92 22.67
N MET A 271 -16.02 0.24 21.63
CA MET A 271 -16.16 -1.22 21.57
C MET A 271 -14.89 -1.89 21.03
N ARG A 272 -14.66 -3.15 21.42
CA ARG A 272 -13.63 -3.99 20.77
C ARG A 272 -14.07 -4.34 19.35
N VAL A 273 -13.12 -4.40 18.41
CA VAL A 273 -13.40 -4.86 17.04
C VAL A 273 -13.82 -6.34 17.11
N ASN A 274 -14.88 -6.71 16.39
CA ASN A 274 -15.26 -8.11 16.26
C ASN A 274 -14.23 -8.81 15.36
N VAL A 275 -13.37 -9.64 15.98
CA VAL A 275 -12.27 -10.33 15.30
C VAL A 275 -12.79 -11.37 14.31
N ASP A 276 -13.80 -12.16 14.67
CA ASP A 276 -14.38 -13.18 13.78
C ASP A 276 -14.89 -12.57 12.47
N ARG A 277 -15.52 -11.40 12.56
CA ARG A 277 -16.00 -10.66 11.39
C ARG A 277 -14.85 -10.10 10.56
N LEU A 278 -13.77 -9.65 11.20
CA LEU A 278 -12.59 -9.17 10.49
C LEU A 278 -11.90 -10.33 9.75
N ASP A 279 -11.79 -11.49 10.39
CA ASP A 279 -11.24 -12.71 9.82
C ASP A 279 -12.09 -13.24 8.66
N ASP A 280 -13.42 -13.12 8.74
CA ASP A 280 -14.32 -13.43 7.62
C ASP A 280 -14.02 -12.58 6.37
N LEU A 281 -13.86 -11.26 6.56
CA LEU A 281 -13.51 -10.33 5.48
C LEU A 281 -12.13 -10.66 4.88
N VAL A 282 -11.16 -11.01 5.72
CA VAL A 282 -9.81 -11.43 5.30
C VAL A 282 -9.86 -12.73 4.50
N ARG A 283 -10.67 -13.70 4.94
CA ARG A 283 -10.87 -14.99 4.26
C ARG A 283 -11.50 -14.78 2.88
N ARG A 284 -12.53 -13.94 2.79
CA ARG A 284 -13.19 -13.58 1.51
C ARG A 284 -12.21 -12.87 0.57
N ALA A 285 -11.44 -11.90 1.09
CA ALA A 285 -10.42 -11.19 0.31
C ALA A 285 -9.34 -12.16 -0.21
N SER A 286 -8.87 -13.07 0.64
CA SER A 286 -7.88 -14.09 0.27
C SER A 286 -8.41 -15.06 -0.80
N LYS A 287 -9.67 -15.52 -0.66
CA LYS A 287 -10.35 -16.33 -1.68
C LYS A 287 -10.41 -15.59 -3.01
N ARG A 288 -10.78 -14.31 -3.00
CA ARG A 288 -10.84 -13.47 -4.20
C ARG A 288 -9.47 -13.24 -4.84
N LEU A 289 -8.43 -12.98 -4.04
CA LEU A 289 -7.05 -12.83 -4.55
C LEU A 289 -6.54 -14.11 -5.19
N ASN A 290 -6.80 -15.27 -4.58
CA ASN A 290 -6.47 -16.57 -5.16
C ASN A 290 -7.22 -16.80 -6.48
N ALA A 291 -8.48 -16.40 -6.56
CA ALA A 291 -9.24 -16.42 -7.80
C ALA A 291 -8.54 -15.55 -8.86
N LEU A 292 -8.28 -14.27 -8.57
CA LEU A 292 -7.59 -13.34 -9.50
C LEU A 292 -6.24 -13.89 -9.99
N ARG A 293 -5.48 -14.58 -9.14
CA ARG A 293 -4.24 -15.27 -9.53
C ARG A 293 -4.48 -16.41 -10.51
N ARG A 294 -5.44 -17.30 -10.22
CA ARG A 294 -5.81 -18.41 -11.12
C ARG A 294 -6.22 -17.87 -12.49
N ARG A 295 -7.05 -16.83 -12.52
CA ARG A 295 -7.45 -16.15 -13.77
C ARG A 295 -6.25 -15.60 -14.52
N ARG A 296 -5.32 -14.96 -13.82
CA ARG A 296 -4.13 -14.40 -14.46
C ARG A 296 -3.20 -15.49 -15.02
N ALA A 297 -3.01 -16.57 -14.28
CA ALA A 297 -2.22 -17.72 -14.73
C ALA A 297 -2.85 -18.36 -15.98
N LEU A 298 -4.17 -18.50 -16.00
CA LEU A 298 -4.92 -18.91 -17.18
C LEU A 298 -4.72 -17.97 -18.35
N VAL A 299 -4.90 -16.66 -18.17
CA VAL A 299 -4.73 -15.70 -19.27
C VAL A 299 -3.30 -15.71 -19.82
N SER A 300 -2.28 -15.80 -18.97
CA SER A 300 -0.89 -15.92 -19.43
C SER A 300 -0.61 -17.23 -20.16
N PHE A 301 -1.36 -18.29 -19.85
CA PHE A 301 -1.23 -19.59 -20.49
C PHE A 301 -1.99 -19.64 -21.82
N LEU A 302 -3.23 -19.15 -21.87
CA LEU A 302 -4.10 -19.19 -23.05
C LEU A 302 -3.69 -18.22 -24.16
N LEU A 303 -2.95 -17.17 -23.79
CA LEU A 303 -2.45 -16.18 -24.72
C LEU A 303 -0.92 -16.20 -24.63
N PRO A 304 -0.26 -17.20 -25.24
CA PRO A 304 1.20 -17.17 -25.33
C PRO A 304 1.61 -15.83 -25.97
N PRO A 305 2.76 -15.27 -25.57
CA PRO A 305 3.30 -14.06 -26.18
C PRO A 305 3.80 -14.39 -27.59
N SER A 306 2.91 -14.81 -28.49
CA SER A 306 3.22 -15.13 -29.87
C SER A 306 3.61 -13.84 -30.60
N GLU A 307 4.89 -13.75 -30.91
CA GLU A 307 5.46 -12.97 -32.01
C GLU A 307 5.12 -11.47 -32.07
N VAL A 308 5.42 -10.74 -30.99
CA VAL A 308 5.91 -9.37 -31.20
C VAL A 308 7.33 -9.52 -31.77
N GLY A 309 7.42 -9.70 -33.10
CA GLY A 309 8.69 -9.69 -33.80
C GLY A 309 9.53 -8.46 -33.41
N PRO A 310 10.87 -8.51 -33.53
CA PRO A 310 11.74 -7.40 -33.19
C PRO A 310 11.20 -6.12 -33.84
N MET A 311 10.77 -5.22 -32.97
CA MET A 311 9.94 -4.05 -33.23
C MET A 311 10.53 -3.18 -34.35
N THR A 312 10.25 -3.49 -35.61
CA THR A 312 10.54 -2.59 -36.73
C THR A 312 9.63 -1.38 -36.61
N THR A 313 10.23 -0.20 -36.59
CA THR A 313 9.71 1.12 -36.18
C THR A 313 8.56 1.71 -37.00
N THR A 314 7.77 0.93 -37.73
CA THR A 314 6.66 1.45 -38.52
C THR A 314 5.39 1.60 -37.69
N THR A 315 5.16 2.84 -37.28
CA THR A 315 3.94 3.47 -36.72
C THR A 315 2.64 2.99 -37.37
N THR A 316 2.15 1.83 -36.97
CA THR A 316 0.73 1.49 -37.05
C THR A 316 0.26 1.17 -35.65
N THR A 317 -0.46 2.12 -35.07
CA THR A 317 -1.06 2.07 -33.74
C THR A 317 -2.17 1.03 -33.72
N MET A 318 -1.83 -0.25 -33.85
CA MET A 318 -2.71 -1.29 -33.35
C MET A 318 -2.79 -1.05 -31.84
N LYS A 319 -3.96 -0.59 -31.41
CA LYS A 319 -4.42 -0.80 -30.04
C LYS A 319 -4.38 -2.32 -29.85
N THR A 320 -3.22 -2.84 -29.46
CA THR A 320 -3.17 -3.93 -28.50
C THR A 320 -3.94 -3.39 -27.30
N SER A 321 -5.27 -3.50 -27.34
CA SER A 321 -6.08 -3.64 -26.15
C SER A 321 -5.50 -4.88 -25.50
N THR A 322 -4.43 -4.64 -24.76
CA THR A 322 -3.78 -5.60 -23.90
C THR A 322 -4.94 -6.22 -23.17
N TYR A 323 -5.30 -7.46 -23.53
CA TYR A 323 -6.33 -8.28 -22.89
C TYR A 323 -5.94 -8.62 -21.44
N GLY A 324 -5.00 -7.87 -20.85
CA GLY A 324 -4.93 -7.59 -19.43
C GLY A 324 -6.21 -6.87 -19.04
N GLY A 325 -7.27 -7.67 -18.86
CA GLY A 325 -8.51 -7.25 -18.26
C GLY A 325 -8.17 -6.35 -17.09
N ALA A 326 -8.79 -5.18 -17.07
CA ALA A 326 -8.69 -4.20 -16.01
C ALA A 326 -9.27 -4.80 -14.73
N GLY A 327 -8.59 -5.80 -14.17
CA GLY A 327 -8.92 -6.47 -12.94
C GLY A 327 -9.19 -5.45 -11.85
N GLU A 328 -10.18 -5.77 -11.06
CA GLU A 328 -10.56 -5.14 -9.79
C GLU A 328 -9.46 -4.30 -9.10
N LEU A 329 -8.23 -4.83 -8.97
CA LEU A 329 -7.09 -4.24 -8.27
C LEU A 329 -6.07 -3.45 -9.12
N HIS A 330 -6.49 -2.82 -10.21
CA HIS A 330 -5.61 -2.01 -11.08
C HIS A 330 -5.03 -0.74 -10.43
N GLY A 331 -3.92 -0.26 -10.98
CA GLY A 331 -3.19 0.92 -10.54
C GLY A 331 -2.71 0.79 -9.10
N ARG A 332 -3.18 1.70 -8.23
CA ARG A 332 -2.80 1.72 -6.81
C ARG A 332 -3.74 0.94 -5.88
N LYS A 333 -4.81 0.33 -6.41
CA LYS A 333 -5.88 -0.24 -5.59
C LYS A 333 -5.41 -1.35 -4.66
N ALA A 334 -4.51 -2.25 -5.11
CA ALA A 334 -3.93 -3.27 -4.23
C ALA A 334 -3.16 -2.67 -3.06
N ALA A 335 -2.40 -1.60 -3.29
CA ALA A 335 -1.66 -0.90 -2.25
C ALA A 335 -2.59 -0.12 -1.30
N ASP A 336 -3.65 0.51 -1.82
CA ASP A 336 -4.70 1.13 -0.99
C ASP A 336 -5.41 0.08 -0.11
N ALA A 337 -5.74 -1.09 -0.65
CA ALA A 337 -6.34 -2.21 0.11
C ALA A 337 -5.40 -2.71 1.22
N ALA A 338 -4.09 -2.86 0.94
CA ALA A 338 -3.10 -3.23 1.94
C ALA A 338 -3.08 -2.21 3.10
N LEU A 339 -3.04 -0.91 2.78
CA LEU A 339 -3.08 0.11 3.83
C LEU A 339 -4.39 0.05 4.65
N TRP A 340 -5.54 -0.15 4.02
CA TRP A 340 -6.82 -0.19 4.73
C TRP A 340 -6.96 -1.40 5.64
N PHE A 341 -6.51 -2.57 5.21
CA PHE A 341 -6.42 -3.74 6.10
C PHE A 341 -5.46 -3.50 7.26
N ALA A 342 -4.33 -2.83 7.02
CA ALA A 342 -3.39 -2.53 8.11
C ALA A 342 -4.01 -1.56 9.13
N LEU A 343 -4.71 -0.54 8.66
CA LEU A 343 -5.42 0.41 9.50
C LEU A 343 -6.60 -0.23 10.26
N SER A 344 -7.20 -1.30 9.73
CA SER A 344 -8.22 -2.08 10.43
C SER A 344 -7.65 -3.09 11.43
N GLY A 345 -6.32 -3.16 11.60
CA GLY A 345 -5.67 -4.10 12.52
C GLY A 345 -5.54 -5.53 12.00
N VAL A 346 -5.74 -5.78 10.69
CA VAL A 346 -5.60 -7.13 10.10
C VAL A 346 -4.14 -7.57 10.07
N ASN A 347 -3.83 -8.72 10.66
CA ASN A 347 -2.45 -9.22 10.76
C ASN A 347 -2.13 -10.40 9.83
N ASP A 348 -2.95 -10.66 8.82
CA ASP A 348 -2.75 -11.81 7.92
C ASP A 348 -1.56 -11.57 6.96
N ALA A 349 -0.43 -12.21 7.23
CA ALA A 349 0.79 -12.04 6.45
C ALA A 349 0.62 -12.46 4.98
N LYS A 350 -0.14 -13.52 4.70
CA LYS A 350 -0.34 -14.04 3.35
C LYS A 350 -1.12 -13.04 2.50
N LEU A 351 -2.19 -12.46 3.05
CA LEU A 351 -2.98 -11.40 2.41
C LEU A 351 -2.08 -10.24 1.95
N TYR A 352 -1.13 -9.81 2.79
CA TYR A 352 -0.19 -8.75 2.43
C TYR A 352 0.80 -9.16 1.36
N ASP A 353 1.37 -10.37 1.44
CA ASP A 353 2.25 -10.91 0.41
C ASP A 353 1.53 -10.94 -0.95
N ASP A 354 0.25 -11.34 -0.95
CA ASP A 354 -0.60 -11.39 -2.12
C ASP A 354 -0.85 -9.99 -2.72
N LEU A 355 -1.17 -8.99 -1.90
CA LEU A 355 -1.37 -7.61 -2.34
C LEU A 355 -0.08 -6.95 -2.86
N VAL A 356 1.07 -7.29 -2.28
CA VAL A 356 2.39 -6.83 -2.74
C VAL A 356 2.74 -7.43 -4.10
N GLU A 357 2.46 -8.72 -4.32
CA GLU A 357 2.69 -9.38 -5.60
C GLU A 357 1.87 -8.73 -6.72
N ILE A 358 0.59 -8.45 -6.45
CA ILE A 358 -0.29 -7.74 -7.39
C ILE A 358 0.23 -6.33 -7.65
N SER A 359 0.63 -5.59 -6.61
CA SER A 359 1.20 -4.24 -6.77
C SER A 359 2.48 -4.25 -7.62
N THR A 360 3.34 -5.25 -7.42
CA THR A 360 4.59 -5.44 -8.18
C THR A 360 4.29 -5.68 -9.65
N SER A 361 3.34 -6.58 -9.90
CA SER A 361 2.89 -6.92 -11.23
C SER A 361 2.28 -5.73 -11.97
N GLU A 362 1.50 -4.93 -11.25
CA GLU A 362 0.87 -3.74 -11.79
C GLU A 362 1.95 -2.71 -12.14
N LEU A 363 2.94 -2.45 -11.29
CA LEU A 363 4.09 -1.61 -11.65
C LEU A 363 4.86 -2.11 -12.87
N ARG A 364 5.05 -3.41 -13.05
CA ARG A 364 5.66 -3.94 -14.30
C ARG A 364 4.81 -3.65 -15.53
N ARG A 365 3.48 -3.78 -15.41
CA ARG A 365 2.53 -3.58 -16.51
C ARG A 365 2.39 -2.12 -16.91
N PHE A 366 2.24 -1.22 -15.94
CA PHE A 366 1.92 0.19 -16.21
C PHE A 366 3.02 1.17 -15.83
N GLY A 367 3.91 0.81 -14.90
CA GLY A 367 4.92 1.70 -14.33
C GLY A 367 5.93 2.21 -15.36
N MET A 368 6.25 1.42 -16.39
CA MET A 368 7.12 1.85 -17.50
C MET A 368 6.40 2.66 -18.58
N ASN A 369 5.06 2.70 -18.57
CA ASN A 369 4.32 3.39 -19.61
C ASN A 369 4.54 4.92 -19.54
N PRO A 370 4.62 5.61 -20.69
CA PRO A 370 4.76 7.08 -20.72
C PRO A 370 3.63 7.83 -20.00
N GLY A 371 2.43 7.25 -19.95
CA GLY A 371 1.28 7.83 -19.24
C GLY A 371 1.32 7.69 -17.71
N CYS A 372 2.17 6.80 -17.18
CA CYS A 372 2.39 6.69 -15.74
C CYS A 372 3.31 7.81 -15.28
N ARG A 373 2.92 8.60 -14.29
CA ARG A 373 3.77 9.66 -13.74
C ARG A 373 4.62 9.10 -12.60
N PRO A 374 5.80 9.69 -12.30
CA PRO A 374 6.61 9.28 -11.14
C PRO A 374 5.82 9.22 -9.84
N LYS A 375 4.92 10.19 -9.60
CA LYS A 375 4.05 10.21 -8.43
C LYS A 375 3.12 9.01 -8.32
N ASP A 376 2.69 8.43 -9.44
CA ASP A 376 1.80 7.26 -9.43
C ASP A 376 2.57 6.01 -8.96
N VAL A 377 3.86 5.90 -9.31
CA VAL A 377 4.77 4.87 -8.79
C VAL A 377 5.02 5.07 -7.29
N LEU A 378 5.34 6.31 -6.89
CA LEU A 378 5.59 6.65 -5.49
C LEU A 378 4.39 6.35 -4.58
N HIS A 379 3.17 6.70 -5.01
CA HIS A 379 1.97 6.43 -4.23
C HIS A 379 1.78 4.93 -3.93
N ILE A 380 2.17 4.03 -4.85
CA ILE A 380 2.06 2.57 -4.61
C ILE A 380 3.04 2.15 -3.50
N VAL A 381 4.32 2.49 -3.64
CA VAL A 381 5.33 2.07 -2.66
C VAL A 381 5.15 2.74 -1.30
N GLU A 382 4.69 3.99 -1.26
CA GLU A 382 4.32 4.69 -0.02
C GLU A 382 3.18 3.99 0.71
N ARG A 383 2.15 3.54 0.00
CA ARG A 383 0.99 2.82 0.58
C ARG A 383 1.38 1.47 1.17
N ILE A 384 2.23 0.72 0.47
CA ILE A 384 2.79 -0.53 0.99
C ILE A 384 3.67 -0.27 2.20
N ALA A 385 4.55 0.73 2.16
CA ALA A 385 5.37 1.13 3.30
C ALA A 385 4.54 1.56 4.51
N MET A 386 3.48 2.35 4.32
CA MET A 386 2.53 2.74 5.36
C MET A 386 1.72 1.56 5.91
N ALA A 387 1.58 0.46 5.17
CA ALA A 387 1.00 -0.78 5.71
C ALA A 387 1.99 -1.52 6.63
N GLY A 388 3.18 -0.98 6.90
CA GLY A 388 4.23 -1.65 7.65
C GLY A 388 4.85 -2.81 6.88
N ILE A 389 4.86 -2.74 5.55
CA ILE A 389 5.48 -3.73 4.68
C ILE A 389 6.77 -3.13 4.13
N GLY A 390 7.90 -3.81 4.36
CA GLY A 390 9.24 -3.28 4.09
C GLY A 390 9.83 -2.50 5.29
N GLY A 391 11.13 -2.65 5.54
CA GLY A 391 11.87 -1.91 6.58
C GLY A 391 12.25 -2.68 7.85
N GLY A 392 11.80 -3.93 8.02
CA GLY A 392 12.21 -4.78 9.14
C GLY A 392 13.43 -5.65 8.82
N LYS A 393 14.39 -5.78 9.74
CA LYS A 393 15.52 -6.73 9.62
C LYS A 393 15.08 -8.20 9.65
N SER A 394 13.89 -8.46 10.18
CA SER A 394 13.35 -9.79 10.36
C SER A 394 12.43 -10.15 9.20
N ARG A 395 13.00 -10.54 8.06
CA ARG A 395 12.31 -11.45 7.15
C ARG A 395 13.29 -12.20 6.25
N SER A 396 13.12 -13.51 6.26
CA SER A 396 13.71 -14.52 5.38
C SER A 396 13.63 -14.14 3.90
N SER A 397 14.40 -14.85 3.05
CA SER A 397 14.56 -14.76 1.57
C SER A 397 13.29 -14.78 0.68
N ARG A 398 12.13 -14.40 1.20
CA ARG A 398 10.84 -14.21 0.52
C ARG A 398 10.38 -12.75 0.55
N ASP A 399 11.31 -11.79 0.46
CA ASP A 399 10.98 -10.36 0.53
C ASP A 399 10.31 -9.86 -0.77
N GLY A 400 9.00 -10.11 -0.91
CA GLY A 400 8.19 -9.59 -2.01
C GLY A 400 8.20 -8.06 -2.06
N ALA A 401 8.36 -7.39 -0.91
CA ALA A 401 8.43 -5.93 -0.84
C ALA A 401 9.73 -5.40 -1.46
N GLY A 402 10.86 -6.08 -1.23
CA GLY A 402 12.13 -5.74 -1.88
C GLY A 402 12.05 -5.81 -3.41
N GLU A 403 11.33 -6.79 -3.95
CA GLU A 403 11.11 -6.86 -5.41
C GLU A 403 10.21 -5.73 -5.92
N LEU A 404 9.12 -5.41 -5.19
CA LEU A 404 8.29 -4.25 -5.49
C LEU A 404 9.12 -2.96 -5.56
N TYR A 405 10.01 -2.75 -4.60
CA TYR A 405 10.84 -1.55 -4.51
C TYR A 405 11.89 -1.46 -5.61
N ARG A 406 12.49 -2.59 -6.01
CA ARG A 406 13.39 -2.62 -7.18
C ARG A 406 12.65 -2.25 -8.47
N VAL A 407 11.48 -2.83 -8.70
CA VAL A 407 10.66 -2.51 -9.88
C VAL A 407 10.25 -1.04 -9.87
N ALA A 408 9.87 -0.51 -8.70
CA ALA A 408 9.56 0.92 -8.56
C ALA A 408 10.76 1.81 -8.88
N ALA A 409 11.97 1.44 -8.42
CA ALA A 409 13.21 2.15 -8.74
C ALA A 409 13.48 2.12 -10.26
N ASP A 410 13.36 0.96 -10.91
CA ASP A 410 13.48 0.83 -12.37
C ASP A 410 12.52 1.78 -13.10
N CYS A 411 11.24 1.81 -12.67
CA CYS A 411 10.21 2.68 -13.26
C CYS A 411 10.54 4.17 -13.09
N LEU A 412 11.07 4.57 -11.93
CA LEU A 412 11.45 5.96 -11.67
C LEU A 412 12.68 6.35 -12.50
N GLU A 413 13.72 5.52 -12.56
CA GLU A 413 14.93 5.75 -13.36
C GLU A 413 14.58 5.95 -14.84
N ALA A 414 13.76 5.06 -15.42
CA ALA A 414 13.31 5.17 -16.81
C ALA A 414 12.59 6.50 -17.08
N LYS A 415 11.76 6.98 -16.15
CA LYS A 415 11.05 8.26 -16.26
C LYS A 415 11.98 9.47 -16.16
N MET A 416 13.03 9.37 -15.36
CA MET A 416 14.02 10.45 -15.22
C MET A 416 14.95 10.53 -16.43
N MET A 417 15.37 9.39 -16.99
CA MET A 417 16.25 9.35 -18.16
C MET A 417 15.51 9.74 -19.46
N GLY A 418 14.23 9.38 -19.60
CA GLY A 418 13.42 9.69 -20.78
C GLY A 418 13.18 11.19 -21.03
N LYS A 419 13.40 12.06 -20.04
CA LYS A 419 13.29 13.52 -20.19
C LYS A 419 14.52 14.18 -20.81
N GLY A 420 15.71 13.53 -20.77
CA GLY A 420 16.98 14.18 -21.15
C GLY A 420 17.72 13.61 -22.38
N GLY A 421 17.30 12.46 -22.91
CA GLY A 421 18.19 11.62 -23.73
C GLY A 421 18.08 11.67 -25.26
N LEU A 422 17.00 12.20 -25.85
CA LEU A 422 16.90 12.29 -27.32
C LEU A 422 16.70 13.73 -27.75
N GLY A 423 17.73 14.29 -28.39
CA GLY A 423 17.81 15.66 -28.91
C GLY A 423 16.86 15.97 -30.07
N ASP A 424 15.57 15.64 -29.95
CA ASP A 424 14.51 16.16 -30.82
C ASP A 424 13.73 17.26 -30.08
N SER A 425 14.45 18.33 -29.72
CA SER A 425 13.90 19.56 -29.13
C SER A 425 12.98 20.33 -30.10
N THR A 426 12.76 19.86 -31.32
CA THR A 426 12.03 20.61 -32.35
C THR A 426 10.61 20.11 -32.65
N ARG A 427 10.20 18.89 -32.25
CA ARG A 427 8.87 18.37 -32.66
C ARG A 427 7.82 18.10 -31.58
N ARG A 428 8.14 18.10 -30.29
CA ARG A 428 7.16 17.80 -29.21
C ARG A 428 6.46 19.01 -28.57
N SER A 429 6.69 20.22 -29.07
CA SER A 429 6.19 21.47 -28.46
C SER A 429 4.70 21.78 -28.63
N ARG A 430 3.83 20.86 -29.09
CA ARG A 430 2.43 21.24 -29.42
C ARG A 430 1.28 20.66 -28.61
N ASN A 431 1.42 19.59 -27.81
CA ASN A 431 0.22 18.99 -27.18
C ASN A 431 0.32 18.51 -25.72
N MET A 432 1.42 18.75 -25.02
CA MET A 432 1.43 18.64 -23.55
C MET A 432 1.95 19.96 -22.98
N HIS A 433 1.01 20.84 -22.66
CA HIS A 433 1.30 22.05 -21.89
C HIS A 433 1.64 21.61 -20.46
N TYR A 434 2.91 21.26 -20.26
CA TYR A 434 3.47 21.02 -18.93
C TYR A 434 3.78 22.40 -18.36
N ASP A 435 2.98 22.84 -17.39
CA ASP A 435 3.20 24.12 -16.72
C ASP A 435 4.36 23.97 -15.74
N PRO A 436 5.51 24.64 -15.93
CA PRO A 436 6.61 24.59 -14.98
C PRO A 436 6.24 25.10 -13.58
N ALA A 437 5.11 25.80 -13.42
CA ALA A 437 4.57 26.14 -12.11
C ALA A 437 4.20 24.89 -11.27
N ASP A 438 3.82 23.77 -11.90
CA ASP A 438 3.48 22.53 -11.20
C ASP A 438 4.72 21.85 -10.59
N GLU A 439 5.94 22.11 -11.08
CA GLU A 439 7.18 21.58 -10.47
C GLU A 439 7.64 22.38 -9.25
N ALA A 440 7.29 23.67 -9.17
CA ALA A 440 7.66 24.52 -8.03
C ALA A 440 6.87 24.15 -6.76
N GLU A 441 5.67 23.56 -6.91
CA GLU A 441 4.79 23.22 -5.77
C GLU A 441 5.19 21.91 -5.08
N ASP A 442 5.89 20.99 -5.76
CA ASP A 442 6.24 19.67 -5.21
C ASP A 442 7.52 19.66 -4.35
N GLY A 443 8.04 20.84 -3.98
CA GLY A 443 9.09 20.99 -2.97
C GLY A 443 10.45 20.36 -3.32
N GLY A 444 10.73 20.15 -4.61
CA GLY A 444 12.02 19.61 -5.06
C GLY A 444 12.26 18.17 -4.62
N ILE A 445 11.36 17.25 -4.98
CA ILE A 445 11.51 15.81 -4.68
C ILE A 445 12.88 15.31 -5.16
N ASN A 446 13.73 14.91 -4.21
CA ASN A 446 15.02 14.30 -4.52
C ASN A 446 14.85 12.83 -4.93
N TYR A 447 14.52 12.60 -6.20
CA TYR A 447 14.33 11.26 -6.75
C TYR A 447 15.59 10.39 -6.64
N GLY A 448 16.79 10.96 -6.70
CA GLY A 448 18.05 10.20 -6.57
C GLY A 448 18.18 9.51 -5.21
N TYR A 449 17.85 10.22 -4.14
CA TYR A 449 17.79 9.64 -2.79
C TYR A 449 16.70 8.56 -2.69
N ILE A 450 15.51 8.81 -3.24
CA ILE A 450 14.40 7.85 -3.18
C ILE A 450 14.72 6.57 -3.95
N ILE A 451 15.25 6.68 -5.16
CA ILE A 451 15.68 5.54 -5.99
C ILE A 451 16.73 4.72 -5.23
N SER A 452 17.74 5.39 -4.66
CA SER A 452 18.77 4.72 -3.85
C SER A 452 18.16 3.98 -2.65
N SER A 453 17.20 4.61 -1.97
CA SER A 453 16.52 4.03 -0.81
C SER A 453 15.68 2.81 -1.18
N LEU A 454 14.97 2.86 -2.31
CA LEU A 454 14.20 1.73 -2.86
C LEU A 454 15.13 0.57 -3.25
N ARG A 455 16.26 0.84 -3.92
CA ARG A 455 17.25 -0.18 -4.31
C ARG A 455 17.87 -0.88 -3.12
N ASN A 456 18.17 -0.11 -2.07
CA ASN A 456 18.82 -0.60 -0.86
C ASN A 456 17.83 -1.18 0.16
N ASN A 457 16.54 -1.26 -0.17
CA ASN A 457 15.47 -1.66 0.75
C ASN A 457 15.44 -0.86 2.06
N THR A 458 15.92 0.39 2.05
CA THR A 458 15.83 1.31 3.19
C THR A 458 14.56 2.17 3.14
N PHE A 459 13.83 2.12 2.02
CA PHE A 459 12.50 2.70 1.93
C PHE A 459 11.51 1.85 2.74
N GLY A 460 10.67 2.49 3.55
CA GLY A 460 9.76 1.79 4.45
C GLY A 460 8.88 2.73 5.25
N LEU A 461 8.28 2.21 6.33
CA LEU A 461 7.33 2.97 7.17
C LEU A 461 7.93 4.29 7.68
N HIS A 462 9.20 4.28 8.09
CA HIS A 462 9.91 5.44 8.63
C HIS A 462 10.54 6.35 7.58
N SER A 463 10.26 6.14 6.29
CA SER A 463 10.63 7.11 5.26
C SER A 463 9.77 8.36 5.37
N ASP A 464 10.36 9.54 5.17
CA ASP A 464 9.68 10.83 5.32
C ASP A 464 8.34 10.90 4.55
N ARG A 465 8.31 10.32 3.34
CA ARG A 465 7.11 10.30 2.49
C ARG A 465 6.00 9.39 3.03
N SER A 466 6.36 8.21 3.54
CA SER A 466 5.42 7.27 4.15
C SER A 466 4.81 7.89 5.42
N LEU A 467 5.64 8.48 6.28
CA LEU A 467 5.19 9.18 7.47
C LEU A 467 4.31 10.39 7.12
N LEU A 468 4.67 11.20 6.12
CA LEU A 468 3.80 12.29 5.66
C LEU A 468 2.44 11.77 5.14
N GLY A 469 2.44 10.66 4.41
CA GLY A 469 1.21 10.01 3.93
C GLY A 469 0.32 9.55 5.09
N LEU A 470 0.92 9.00 6.13
CA LEU A 470 0.23 8.52 7.33
C LEU A 470 -0.31 9.69 8.16
N TRP A 471 0.47 10.76 8.32
CA TRP A 471 0.02 12.01 8.94
C TRP A 471 -1.15 12.66 8.19
N ARG A 472 -1.10 12.67 6.85
CA ARG A 472 -2.22 13.15 6.03
C ARG A 472 -3.47 12.29 6.24
N PHE A 473 -3.31 10.99 6.45
CA PHE A 473 -4.43 10.10 6.78
C PHE A 473 -4.99 10.43 8.17
N SER A 474 -4.15 10.49 9.21
CA SER A 474 -4.58 10.74 10.59
C SER A 474 -5.25 12.10 10.77
N THR A 475 -4.72 13.16 10.15
CA THR A 475 -5.30 14.52 10.24
C THR A 475 -6.57 14.70 9.42
N ARG A 476 -6.72 13.99 8.30
CA ARG A 476 -7.94 14.03 7.47
C ARG A 476 -9.09 13.21 8.06
N GLN A 477 -8.86 12.46 9.14
CA GLN A 477 -9.91 11.69 9.81
C GLN A 477 -11.15 12.53 10.11
N ARG A 478 -11.07 13.83 10.45
CA ARG A 478 -12.28 14.64 10.67
C ARG A 478 -13.19 14.76 9.44
N LYS A 479 -12.62 14.84 8.23
CA LYS A 479 -13.38 14.84 6.97
C LYS A 479 -13.77 13.42 6.57
N GLN A 480 -12.89 12.45 6.82
CA GLN A 480 -13.17 11.04 6.57
C GLN A 480 -14.19 10.46 7.54
N ARG A 481 -14.41 11.03 8.73
CA ARG A 481 -15.44 10.59 9.68
C ARG A 481 -16.83 10.71 9.07
N ALA A 482 -17.10 11.75 8.29
CA ALA A 482 -18.34 11.84 7.53
C ALA A 482 -18.45 10.69 6.52
N PHE A 483 -17.38 10.46 5.77
CA PHE A 483 -17.28 9.35 4.81
C PHE A 483 -17.39 7.96 5.45
N PHE A 484 -16.76 7.72 6.60
CA PHE A 484 -16.81 6.46 7.34
C PHE A 484 -18.15 6.26 8.03
N ARG A 485 -18.82 7.33 8.49
CA ARG A 485 -20.21 7.25 8.96
C ARG A 485 -21.15 6.89 7.82
N ASP A 486 -20.94 7.42 6.62
CA ASP A 486 -21.72 7.04 5.45
C ASP A 486 -21.44 5.58 5.04
N ALA A 487 -20.18 5.14 5.10
CA ALA A 487 -19.81 3.75 4.87
C ALA A 487 -20.42 2.80 5.92
N ALA A 488 -20.40 3.18 7.20
CA ALA A 488 -21.03 2.42 8.28
C ALA A 488 -22.55 2.38 8.12
N ARG A 489 -23.19 3.47 7.71
CA ARG A 489 -24.64 3.51 7.40
C ARG A 489 -25.02 2.64 6.22
N HIS A 490 -24.24 2.68 5.14
CA HIS A 490 -24.43 1.80 3.99
C HIS A 490 -24.28 0.33 4.40
N PHE A 491 -23.48 0.05 5.43
CA PHE A 491 -23.30 -1.28 5.97
C PHE A 491 -24.45 -1.71 6.89
N ASP A 492 -24.85 -0.86 7.82
CA ASP A 492 -25.94 -1.10 8.77
C ASP A 492 -27.28 -1.31 8.05
N GLY A 493 -27.50 -0.63 6.93
CA GLY A 493 -28.70 -0.82 6.11
C GLY A 493 -28.76 -2.17 5.42
N LYS A 494 -27.62 -2.80 5.08
CA LYS A 494 -27.59 -4.04 4.29
C LYS A 494 -27.53 -5.32 5.14
N TYR A 495 -26.95 -5.27 6.34
CA TYR A 495 -26.70 -6.48 7.17
C TYR A 495 -27.57 -6.61 8.42
N ARG A 496 -28.35 -5.59 8.76
CA ARG A 496 -29.23 -5.64 9.94
C ARG A 496 -30.50 -6.47 9.70
N GLU A 497 -30.93 -6.62 8.44
CA GLU A 497 -32.14 -7.39 8.10
C GLU A 497 -31.91 -8.91 8.15
N SER A 498 -30.72 -9.40 7.80
CA SER A 498 -30.40 -10.84 7.80
C SER A 498 -30.05 -11.41 9.19
N SER A 499 -29.68 -10.55 10.15
CA SER A 499 -29.39 -10.97 11.53
C SER A 499 -30.59 -10.84 12.49
N SER A 500 -31.66 -10.15 12.08
CA SER A 500 -32.83 -9.89 12.94
C SER A 500 -33.94 -10.95 12.87
N LEU A 501 -33.87 -11.95 11.99
CA LEU A 501 -34.99 -12.89 11.76
C LEU A 501 -34.92 -14.24 12.48
N ASN A 502 -33.83 -14.56 13.20
CA ASN A 502 -33.72 -15.83 13.97
C ASN A 502 -33.55 -15.65 15.49
N GLY A 503 -33.80 -14.46 16.03
CA GLY A 503 -33.62 -14.14 17.46
C GLY A 503 -34.89 -14.10 18.31
N ALA A 504 -36.04 -14.55 17.80
CA ALA A 504 -37.26 -14.62 18.59
C ALA A 504 -37.32 -15.94 19.38
N ALA A 505 -37.27 -15.81 20.71
CA ALA A 505 -37.59 -16.83 21.70
C ALA A 505 -36.60 -18.01 21.83
N SER A 506 -35.43 -17.74 22.39
CA SER A 506 -34.77 -18.73 23.26
C SER A 506 -34.22 -18.05 24.51
N SER A 507 -34.97 -18.26 25.59
CA SER A 507 -34.50 -18.38 26.97
C SER A 507 -33.44 -17.38 27.44
N ARG A 508 -33.92 -16.41 28.22
CA ARG A 508 -33.23 -15.89 29.41
C ARG A 508 -32.89 -17.06 30.35
N SER A 509 -31.90 -17.87 30.02
CA SER A 509 -31.21 -18.69 31.01
C SER A 509 -30.25 -17.75 31.72
N SER A 510 -30.62 -17.41 32.95
CA SER A 510 -29.76 -16.91 34.02
C SER A 510 -28.70 -17.98 34.41
N SER A 511 -27.97 -18.51 33.44
CA SER A 511 -26.78 -19.33 33.66
C SER A 511 -25.68 -18.36 34.05
N GLY A 512 -25.13 -18.57 35.25
CA GLY A 512 -24.19 -17.69 35.93
C GLY A 512 -23.23 -17.03 34.96
N GLY A 513 -23.23 -15.69 34.97
CA GLY A 513 -22.08 -14.96 34.47
C GLY A 513 -20.90 -15.47 35.27
N GLU A 514 -20.12 -16.37 34.64
CA GLU A 514 -18.74 -16.55 35.01
C GLU A 514 -18.20 -15.12 35.04
N ASP A 515 -17.90 -14.66 36.26
CA ASP A 515 -17.04 -13.51 36.47
C ASP A 515 -15.94 -13.70 35.44
N VAL A 516 -15.94 -12.88 34.39
CA VAL A 516 -14.76 -12.67 33.56
C VAL A 516 -13.83 -11.96 34.52
N SER A 517 -13.29 -12.75 35.43
CA SER A 517 -12.40 -12.39 36.52
C SER A 517 -11.41 -11.46 35.88
N ASN A 518 -11.26 -10.24 36.44
CA ASN A 518 -10.24 -9.26 36.08
C ASN A 518 -8.99 -9.99 35.58
N ILE A 519 -8.92 -10.21 34.27
CA ILE A 519 -7.70 -10.70 33.67
C ILE A 519 -6.84 -9.46 33.80
N ASP A 520 -5.88 -9.51 34.73
CA ASP A 520 -4.94 -8.42 34.97
C ASP A 520 -4.45 -7.95 33.60
N GLU A 521 -4.93 -6.78 33.19
CA GLU A 521 -4.75 -6.28 31.82
C GLU A 521 -3.26 -6.05 31.52
N TYR A 522 -2.43 -6.06 32.57
CA TYR A 522 -1.00 -5.85 32.59
C TYR A 522 -0.22 -7.08 33.11
N ASP A 523 -0.44 -8.24 32.50
CA ASP A 523 0.48 -9.39 32.67
C ASP A 523 1.80 -9.14 31.91
N TRP A 524 2.76 -8.51 32.59
CA TRP A 524 4.07 -8.17 32.02
C TRP A 524 4.85 -9.37 31.49
N ALA A 525 4.69 -10.55 32.09
CA ALA A 525 5.37 -11.77 31.65
C ALA A 525 4.78 -12.30 30.34
N SER A 526 3.50 -12.04 30.08
CA SER A 526 2.88 -12.31 28.77
C SER A 526 3.26 -11.27 27.71
N MET A 527 3.41 -10.01 28.11
CA MET A 527 3.71 -8.90 27.18
C MET A 527 5.17 -8.88 26.73
N PHE A 528 6.09 -9.19 27.65
CA PHE A 528 7.52 -9.06 27.44
C PHE A 528 8.26 -10.37 27.72
N LYS A 529 9.19 -10.72 26.83
CA LYS A 529 10.07 -11.87 27.00
C LYS A 529 10.93 -11.76 28.26
N ASP A 530 11.33 -10.53 28.60
CA ASP A 530 12.03 -10.20 29.82
C ASP A 530 11.44 -8.90 30.39
N PRO A 531 10.49 -8.98 31.33
CA PRO A 531 9.84 -7.80 31.90
C PRO A 531 10.75 -7.01 32.85
N SER A 532 11.94 -7.51 33.20
CA SER A 532 12.89 -6.80 34.08
C SER A 532 13.68 -5.70 33.35
N ARG A 533 13.64 -5.69 32.01
CA ARG A 533 14.34 -4.72 31.18
C ARG A 533 13.82 -3.28 31.41
N PRO A 534 14.66 -2.26 31.20
CA PRO A 534 14.22 -0.87 31.23
C PRO A 534 13.05 -0.62 30.26
N LEU A 535 12.03 0.15 30.68
CA LEU A 535 10.84 0.44 29.90
C LEU A 535 10.88 1.85 29.32
N VAL A 536 10.50 1.97 28.04
CA VAL A 536 10.20 3.23 27.38
C VAL A 536 8.69 3.31 27.14
N VAL A 537 8.08 4.41 27.60
CA VAL A 537 6.63 4.64 27.52
C VAL A 537 6.34 5.78 26.55
N ASP A 538 5.43 5.59 25.60
CA ASP A 538 4.90 6.65 24.73
C ASP A 538 3.42 6.88 25.03
N VAL A 539 3.09 8.04 25.61
CA VAL A 539 1.74 8.39 26.03
C VAL A 539 1.03 9.16 24.94
N GLY A 540 -0.15 8.71 24.55
CA GLY A 540 -0.83 9.22 23.36
C GLY A 540 -0.05 8.84 22.11
N CYS A 541 0.37 7.56 22.02
CA CYS A 541 1.30 7.10 20.99
C CYS A 541 0.71 7.16 19.56
N GLY A 542 -0.60 7.42 19.41
CA GLY A 542 -1.27 7.42 18.13
C GLY A 542 -1.07 6.09 17.41
N MET A 543 -0.51 6.15 16.19
CA MET A 543 -0.21 4.98 15.36
C MET A 543 1.07 4.23 15.76
N GLY A 544 1.75 4.64 16.84
CA GLY A 544 2.88 3.92 17.43
C GLY A 544 4.17 3.94 16.60
N VAL A 545 4.25 4.79 15.57
CA VAL A 545 5.37 4.78 14.61
C VAL A 545 6.73 5.04 15.27
N SER A 546 6.79 5.92 16.28
CA SER A 546 8.03 6.19 17.02
C SER A 546 8.55 4.93 17.71
N LEU A 547 7.71 4.24 18.47
CA LEU A 547 8.09 3.02 19.18
C LEU A 547 8.44 1.87 18.22
N LEU A 548 7.69 1.72 17.12
CA LEU A 548 8.00 0.74 16.06
C LEU A 548 9.42 0.96 15.50
N GLY A 549 9.82 2.20 15.29
CA GLY A 549 11.14 2.51 14.74
C GLY A 549 12.27 2.48 15.76
N LEU A 550 12.02 2.92 16.99
CA LEU A 550 12.99 2.79 18.10
C LEU A 550 13.32 1.32 18.36
N THR A 551 12.30 0.45 18.38
CA THR A 551 12.48 -0.99 18.54
C THR A 551 13.26 -1.60 17.37
N SER A 552 12.97 -1.18 16.13
CA SER A 552 13.64 -1.65 14.90
C SER A 552 15.12 -1.26 14.80
N GLY A 553 15.45 -0.07 15.32
CA GLY A 553 16.76 0.58 15.15
C GLY A 553 17.89 0.03 16.01
N SER A 554 17.59 -0.89 16.92
CA SER A 554 18.41 -1.34 18.07
C SER A 554 19.86 -1.78 17.85
N GLN A 555 20.42 -1.78 16.64
CA GLN A 555 21.83 -2.15 16.43
C GLN A 555 22.73 -1.05 15.85
N VAL A 556 22.21 0.07 15.33
CA VAL A 556 23.04 1.08 14.64
C VAL A 556 22.55 2.52 14.85
N VAL A 557 21.72 2.77 15.85
CA VAL A 557 21.40 4.15 16.20
C VAL A 557 22.61 4.73 16.93
N GLN A 558 23.26 5.74 16.33
CA GLN A 558 24.22 6.56 17.04
C GLN A 558 23.53 7.10 18.29
N ASN A 559 23.99 6.70 19.47
CA ASN A 559 23.47 7.23 20.71
C ASN A 559 23.66 8.74 20.69
N TYR A 560 22.55 9.48 20.66
CA TYR A 560 22.60 10.90 20.93
C TYR A 560 23.05 11.06 22.38
N ASP A 561 24.17 11.75 22.57
CA ASP A 561 24.85 11.92 23.87
C ASP A 561 23.92 12.44 24.99
N GLU A 562 22.81 13.08 24.62
CA GLU A 562 21.82 13.69 25.50
C GLU A 562 20.86 12.67 26.15
N LEU A 563 20.42 11.64 25.42
CA LEU A 563 19.45 10.68 25.94
C LEU A 563 20.12 9.54 26.70
N ARG A 564 21.26 9.03 26.21
CA ARG A 564 22.02 7.92 26.83
C ARG A 564 21.20 6.65 27.09
N ILE A 565 20.24 6.35 26.23
CA ILE A 565 19.38 5.15 26.32
C ILE A 565 19.91 4.07 25.39
N ASN A 566 20.12 2.86 25.91
CA ASN A 566 20.40 1.69 25.09
C ASN A 566 19.09 1.06 24.59
N TRP A 567 18.57 1.56 23.46
CA TRP A 567 17.28 1.13 22.91
C TRP A 567 17.15 -0.38 22.72
N GLY A 568 18.24 -1.07 22.39
CA GLY A 568 18.25 -2.52 22.18
C GLY A 568 18.04 -3.35 23.44
N GLU A 569 18.18 -2.73 24.61
CA GLU A 569 17.98 -3.34 25.93
C GLU A 569 16.67 -2.91 26.57
N CYS A 570 15.87 -2.05 25.93
CA CYS A 570 14.59 -1.62 26.47
C CYS A 570 13.42 -2.54 26.06
N ASN A 571 12.40 -2.59 26.90
CA ASN A 571 11.03 -2.87 26.51
C ASN A 571 10.34 -1.55 26.13
N PHE A 572 9.25 -1.65 25.38
CA PHE A 572 8.51 -0.50 24.87
C PHE A 572 7.00 -0.71 25.07
N ILE A 573 6.32 0.32 25.57
CA ILE A 573 4.87 0.35 25.67
C ILE A 573 4.31 1.66 25.12
N GLY A 574 3.37 1.57 24.18
CA GLY A 574 2.57 2.70 23.72
C GLY A 574 1.16 2.62 24.27
N VAL A 575 0.62 3.74 24.77
CA VAL A 575 -0.76 3.83 25.24
C VAL A 575 -1.52 4.91 24.48
N ASP A 576 -2.71 4.60 23.99
CA ASP A 576 -3.62 5.55 23.37
C ASP A 576 -5.08 5.12 23.54
N LEU A 577 -6.00 6.09 23.64
CA LEU A 577 -7.44 5.81 23.68
C LEU A 577 -7.99 5.38 22.31
N SER A 578 -7.28 5.69 21.23
CA SER A 578 -7.65 5.32 19.87
C SER A 578 -7.43 3.84 19.60
N ARG A 579 -8.49 3.04 19.76
CA ARG A 579 -8.50 1.61 19.37
C ARG A 579 -8.03 1.39 17.93
N LEU A 580 -8.41 2.28 17.01
CA LEU A 580 -7.98 2.19 15.62
C LEU A 580 -6.46 2.35 15.47
N ALA A 581 -5.87 3.34 16.13
CA ALA A 581 -4.44 3.63 16.02
C ALA A 581 -3.60 2.56 16.72
N VAL A 582 -4.04 2.10 17.90
CA VAL A 582 -3.44 0.96 18.62
C VAL A 582 -3.56 -0.33 17.80
N GLY A 583 -4.72 -0.61 17.21
CA GLY A 583 -4.91 -1.78 16.34
C GLY A 583 -3.96 -1.79 15.15
N TYR A 584 -3.78 -0.66 14.48
CA TYR A 584 -2.75 -0.48 13.44
C TYR A 584 -1.34 -0.76 13.98
N ALA A 585 -0.97 -0.19 15.14
CA ALA A 585 0.37 -0.33 15.71
C ALA A 585 0.69 -1.78 16.12
N GLN A 586 -0.26 -2.46 16.79
CA GLN A 586 -0.16 -3.88 17.18
C GLN A 586 0.03 -4.79 15.97
N CYS A 587 -0.68 -4.48 14.90
CA CYS A 587 -0.66 -5.20 13.64
C CYS A 587 0.70 -5.05 12.93
N VAL A 588 1.25 -3.84 12.84
CA VAL A 588 2.62 -3.63 12.32
C VAL A 588 3.66 -4.31 13.20
N ARG A 589 3.53 -4.19 14.54
CA ARG A 589 4.40 -4.86 15.51
C ARG A 589 4.50 -6.36 15.23
N SER A 590 3.35 -7.02 15.07
CA SER A 590 3.33 -8.47 14.87
C SER A 590 3.92 -8.86 13.52
N ARG A 591 3.59 -8.12 12.44
CA ARG A 591 4.25 -8.33 11.15
C ARG A 591 5.76 -8.16 11.19
N TRP A 592 6.30 -7.35 12.11
CA TRP A 592 7.72 -7.10 12.26
C TRP A 592 8.42 -8.06 13.22
N GLY A 593 7.69 -9.00 13.83
CA GLY A 593 8.25 -9.97 14.78
C GLY A 593 8.75 -9.30 16.05
N MET A 594 8.05 -8.26 16.52
CA MET A 594 8.42 -7.47 17.70
C MET A 594 7.63 -7.88 18.95
N GLU A 595 6.97 -9.03 18.92
CA GLU A 595 6.35 -9.60 20.10
C GLU A 595 7.42 -9.86 21.18
N GLY A 596 7.08 -9.55 22.43
CA GLY A 596 7.96 -9.77 23.57
C GLY A 596 8.93 -8.62 23.90
N CYS A 597 8.99 -7.54 23.13
CA CYS A 597 9.74 -6.33 23.52
C CYS A 597 8.96 -5.02 23.28
N LEU A 598 7.93 -5.04 22.45
CA LEU A 598 7.06 -3.90 22.21
C LEU A 598 5.60 -4.31 22.48
N THR A 599 4.81 -3.45 23.09
CA THR A 599 3.36 -3.63 23.20
C THR A 599 2.62 -2.32 23.06
N PHE A 600 1.35 -2.39 22.66
CA PHE A 600 0.47 -1.24 22.57
C PHE A 600 -0.84 -1.58 23.28
N VAL A 601 -1.32 -0.67 24.12
CA VAL A 601 -2.52 -0.87 24.94
C VAL A 601 -3.55 0.22 24.68
N VAL A 602 -4.83 -0.17 24.70
CA VAL A 602 -5.95 0.77 24.64
C VAL A 602 -6.38 1.09 26.05
N ASP A 603 -5.82 2.15 26.63
CA ASP A 603 -6.13 2.57 27.99
C ASP A 603 -5.98 4.10 28.12
N SER A 604 -6.47 4.65 29.22
CA SER A 604 -6.09 5.99 29.65
C SER A 604 -4.61 6.04 30.01
N ALA A 605 -3.99 7.20 29.80
CA ALA A 605 -2.60 7.42 30.16
C ALA A 605 -2.38 7.22 31.67
N GLU A 606 -3.31 7.72 32.49
CA GLU A 606 -3.24 7.66 33.94
C GLU A 606 -3.32 6.23 34.47
N ASN A 607 -4.25 5.39 33.98
CA ASN A 607 -4.33 3.99 34.40
C ASN A 607 -3.06 3.23 34.00
N CYS A 608 -2.64 3.34 32.74
CA CYS A 608 -1.43 2.67 32.27
C CYS A 608 -0.18 3.04 33.11
N LEU A 609 0.01 4.33 33.41
CA LEU A 609 1.12 4.77 34.27
C LEU A 609 0.99 4.30 35.72
N THR A 610 -0.24 4.14 36.22
CA THR A 610 -0.50 3.59 37.55
C THR A 610 -0.07 2.14 37.61
N GLU A 611 -0.49 1.33 36.65
CA GLU A 611 -0.14 -0.08 36.53
C GLU A 611 1.38 -0.26 36.37
N ILE A 612 2.03 0.55 35.54
CA ILE A 612 3.50 0.56 35.44
C ILE A 612 4.14 0.89 36.79
N GLY A 613 3.60 1.88 37.50
CA GLY A 613 4.11 2.29 38.81
C GLY A 613 3.97 1.22 39.88
N GLU A 614 2.88 0.44 39.85
CA GLU A 614 2.53 -0.54 40.87
C GLU A 614 3.13 -1.91 40.61
N SER A 615 3.17 -2.38 39.36
CA SER A 615 3.44 -3.79 39.05
C SER A 615 4.57 -4.06 38.05
N TYR A 616 5.04 -3.08 37.26
CA TYR A 616 6.14 -3.33 36.32
C TYR A 616 7.46 -3.61 37.07
N PRO A 617 8.14 -4.76 36.82
CA PRO A 617 9.26 -5.18 37.65
C PRO A 617 10.60 -4.51 37.27
N GLY A 618 10.72 -3.99 36.05
CA GLY A 618 11.88 -3.22 35.59
C GLY A 618 11.80 -1.74 35.93
N VAL A 619 12.79 -0.99 35.44
CA VAL A 619 12.88 0.47 35.65
C VAL A 619 12.27 1.20 34.46
N VAL A 620 11.78 2.43 34.64
CA VAL A 620 11.29 3.25 33.52
C VAL A 620 12.41 4.19 33.09
N ALA A 621 13.02 3.93 31.93
CA ALA A 621 14.10 4.75 31.40
C ALA A 621 13.58 6.08 30.84
N MET A 622 12.41 6.05 30.19
CA MET A 622 11.89 7.22 29.50
C MET A 622 10.37 7.21 29.38
N VAL A 623 9.77 8.39 29.54
CA VAL A 623 8.38 8.66 29.15
C VAL A 623 8.38 9.75 28.08
N MET A 624 7.60 9.54 27.02
CA MET A 624 7.44 10.46 25.91
C MET A 624 6.00 10.99 25.87
N LEU A 625 5.86 12.32 25.79
CA LEU A 625 4.60 13.02 25.54
C LEU A 625 4.76 13.82 24.23
N GLN A 626 4.34 13.23 23.11
CA GLN A 626 4.63 13.77 21.78
C GLN A 626 3.37 14.27 21.08
N PHE A 627 3.38 15.55 20.70
CA PHE A 627 2.31 16.21 19.95
C PHE A 627 0.90 16.00 20.52
N PRO A 628 0.68 16.22 21.84
CA PRO A 628 -0.66 16.10 22.40
C PRO A 628 -1.63 17.03 21.65
N THR A 629 -2.88 16.59 21.49
CA THR A 629 -3.88 17.35 20.74
C THR A 629 -4.02 18.75 21.36
N PRO A 630 -3.76 19.83 20.60
CA PRO A 630 -3.80 21.18 21.13
C PRO A 630 -5.25 21.61 21.38
N TYR A 631 -5.45 22.51 22.35
CA TYR A 631 -6.74 23.16 22.56
C TYR A 631 -7.22 23.90 21.31
N ARG A 632 -8.54 23.90 21.10
CA ARG A 632 -9.19 24.68 20.05
C ARG A 632 -9.34 26.14 20.51
N PHE A 633 -8.79 27.10 19.74
CA PHE A 633 -9.13 28.50 19.92
C PHE A 633 -10.62 28.70 19.66
N ARG A 634 -11.20 29.55 20.47
CA ARG A 634 -12.61 29.77 20.56
C ARG A 634 -12.74 31.31 20.36
N ASP A 635 -13.25 31.75 19.21
CA ASP A 635 -13.20 33.16 18.76
C ASP A 635 -14.27 34.01 19.47
N GLU A 636 -13.89 35.22 19.89
CA GLU A 636 -14.71 36.05 20.78
C GLU A 636 -15.93 36.72 20.14
N SER A 637 -16.11 36.62 18.82
CA SER A 637 -17.13 37.37 18.06
C SER A 637 -18.54 36.75 18.01
N ASP A 638 -18.76 35.56 18.58
CA ASP A 638 -20.06 34.84 18.54
C ASP A 638 -21.02 35.12 19.72
N GLU A 639 -20.64 35.93 20.70
CA GLU A 639 -21.43 36.20 21.93
C GLU A 639 -22.35 37.42 21.84
N GLY A 640 -22.33 38.14 20.70
CA GLY A 640 -23.05 39.42 20.56
C GLY A 640 -24.44 39.38 19.92
N TYR A 641 -24.88 38.26 19.33
CA TYR A 641 -26.14 38.21 18.56
C TYR A 641 -27.12 37.12 19.04
N SER A 642 -27.44 37.15 20.34
CA SER A 642 -28.63 36.48 20.87
C SER A 642 -29.81 37.46 20.81
N THR A 643 -30.33 37.76 19.61
CA THR A 643 -31.67 38.34 19.50
C THR A 643 -32.68 37.23 19.65
N SER A 644 -33.28 37.18 20.84
CA SER A 644 -34.58 36.59 21.14
C SER A 644 -35.51 36.55 19.93
N ASN A 645 -35.89 35.34 19.50
CA ASN A 645 -37.19 34.99 18.92
C ASN A 645 -37.27 33.46 18.75
N ASP A 646 -38.04 32.85 19.66
CA ASP A 646 -39.07 31.82 19.46
C ASP A 646 -38.75 30.46 18.76
N ASP A 647 -38.92 29.41 19.58
CA ASP A 647 -39.72 28.20 19.34
C ASP A 647 -39.31 27.08 18.36
N ASP A 648 -38.06 27.00 17.91
CA ASP A 648 -37.57 25.77 17.24
C ASP A 648 -36.63 24.95 18.14
N ALA A 649 -37.24 24.10 18.96
CA ALA A 649 -36.63 23.21 19.94
C ALA A 649 -35.89 21.99 19.35
N SER A 650 -35.29 22.11 18.16
CA SER A 650 -34.43 21.04 17.65
C SER A 650 -33.19 21.59 16.94
N SER A 651 -32.01 21.11 17.37
CA SER A 651 -30.74 21.06 16.62
C SER A 651 -29.60 22.08 16.85
N SER A 652 -29.50 22.82 17.97
CA SER A 652 -28.42 23.84 18.12
C SER A 652 -27.46 23.71 19.32
N ALA A 653 -27.18 22.49 19.81
CA ALA A 653 -26.13 22.24 20.81
C ALA A 653 -24.67 22.43 20.28
N ALA A 654 -24.47 22.86 19.04
CA ALA A 654 -23.15 22.86 18.37
C ALA A 654 -22.41 24.21 18.34
N ARG A 655 -22.92 25.29 18.98
CA ARG A 655 -22.38 26.66 18.78
C ARG A 655 -22.04 27.43 20.06
N ARG A 656 -21.54 26.76 21.11
CA ARG A 656 -20.89 27.48 22.21
C ARG A 656 -19.46 27.02 22.39
N GLY A 657 -18.54 27.84 21.91
CA GLY A 657 -17.18 27.69 22.32
C GLY A 657 -16.32 28.94 22.36
N TYR A 658 -16.04 29.39 23.59
CA TYR A 658 -15.12 30.42 24.11
C TYR A 658 -14.02 29.80 25.00
N ASN A 659 -12.73 30.02 24.74
CA ASN A 659 -11.59 29.62 25.58
C ASN A 659 -10.60 30.77 25.49
N SER A 660 -10.52 31.46 26.61
CA SER A 660 -9.30 32.05 27.14
C SER A 660 -8.11 31.12 26.88
N GLN A 661 -6.93 31.73 26.72
CA GLN A 661 -5.65 31.05 26.63
C GLN A 661 -5.53 29.96 27.71
N LEU A 662 -4.76 28.89 27.42
CA LEU A 662 -4.44 27.72 28.26
C LEU A 662 -5.22 27.71 29.58
N PRO A 663 -6.18 26.78 29.78
CA PRO A 663 -7.18 26.86 30.84
C PRO A 663 -6.59 27.47 32.10
N GLU A 664 -7.10 28.65 32.51
CA GLU A 664 -6.52 29.47 33.60
C GLU A 664 -6.29 28.63 34.87
N ARG A 665 -7.13 27.60 35.03
CA ARG A 665 -6.87 26.46 35.90
C ARG A 665 -6.15 25.40 35.08
N ALA A 666 -4.86 25.19 35.32
CA ALA A 666 -4.12 24.02 34.81
C ALA A 666 -4.65 22.65 35.33
N ALA A 667 -5.86 22.65 35.88
CA ALA A 667 -6.65 21.55 36.38
C ALA A 667 -7.98 21.39 35.60
N SER A 668 -8.15 22.00 34.41
CA SER A 668 -9.25 21.56 33.56
C SER A 668 -8.93 20.14 33.09
N ASP A 669 -9.78 19.19 33.46
CA ASP A 669 -9.65 17.76 33.11
C ASP A 669 -9.70 17.50 31.57
N ASP A 670 -9.89 18.56 30.76
CA ASP A 670 -10.02 18.48 29.31
C ASP A 670 -8.69 18.44 28.54
N PHE A 671 -7.54 18.54 29.21
CA PHE A 671 -6.23 18.45 28.56
C PHE A 671 -5.49 17.18 28.93
N MET A 672 -4.90 16.54 27.92
CA MET A 672 -4.13 15.32 28.12
C MET A 672 -2.98 15.50 29.12
N VAL A 673 -2.28 16.64 29.12
CA VAL A 673 -1.06 16.80 29.95
C VAL A 673 -1.37 17.63 31.20
N THR A 674 -1.93 16.96 32.21
CA THR A 674 -2.26 17.53 33.51
C THR A 674 -1.11 17.45 34.52
N GLU A 675 -1.21 18.22 35.60
CA GLU A 675 -0.31 18.11 36.76
C GLU A 675 -0.34 16.72 37.39
N ASN A 676 -1.52 16.10 37.47
CA ASN A 676 -1.70 14.74 37.98
C ASN A 676 -0.97 13.70 37.10
N LEU A 677 -1.15 13.78 35.77
CA LEU A 677 -0.43 12.90 34.84
C LEU A 677 1.08 13.05 35.00
N LEU A 678 1.59 14.29 35.00
CA LEU A 678 3.03 14.56 35.15
C LEU A 678 3.57 14.10 36.52
N SER A 679 2.76 14.18 37.58
CA SER A 679 3.14 13.66 38.90
C SER A 679 3.29 12.14 38.90
N ARG A 680 2.41 11.42 38.18
CA ARG A 680 2.54 9.96 37.98
C ARG A 680 3.79 9.62 37.16
N VAL A 681 4.03 10.36 36.07
CA VAL A 681 5.25 10.21 35.27
C VAL A 681 6.50 10.42 36.11
N ARG A 682 6.52 11.45 36.98
CA ARG A 682 7.65 11.68 37.88
C ARG A 682 7.84 10.52 38.85
N ALA A 683 6.76 10.04 39.46
CA ALA A 683 6.82 8.96 40.44
C ALA A 683 7.43 7.68 39.87
N ILE A 684 7.09 7.31 38.62
CA ILE A 684 7.66 6.12 37.98
C ILE A 684 9.10 6.33 37.49
N LEU A 685 9.45 7.55 37.06
CA LEU A 685 10.82 7.89 36.62
C LEU A 685 11.78 8.07 37.80
N SER A 686 11.30 8.45 38.98
CA SER A 686 12.15 8.72 40.17
C SER A 686 12.60 7.46 40.92
N LYS A 687 12.22 6.26 40.47
CA LYS A 687 12.63 5.00 41.12
C LYS A 687 14.15 4.78 41.00
N GLU A 688 14.78 5.30 39.95
CA GLU A 688 16.23 5.27 39.74
C GLU A 688 16.77 6.60 39.21
N ASP A 689 18.05 6.83 39.45
CA ASP A 689 18.79 7.95 38.87
C ASP A 689 18.93 7.74 37.36
N GLY A 690 18.21 8.49 36.54
CA GLY A 690 18.35 8.35 35.09
C GLY A 690 17.07 8.40 34.29
N GLY A 691 15.90 8.44 34.92
CA GLY A 691 14.63 8.63 34.22
C GLY A 691 14.62 9.92 33.38
N ARG A 692 13.96 9.88 32.23
CA ARG A 692 13.82 11.03 31.32
C ARG A 692 12.37 11.24 30.93
N LEU A 693 11.93 12.50 30.90
CA LEU A 693 10.67 12.89 30.28
C LEU A 693 10.98 13.73 29.02
N LEU A 694 10.55 13.25 27.86
CA LEU A 694 10.59 14.01 26.61
C LEU A 694 9.22 14.59 26.32
N ILE A 695 9.15 15.91 26.15
CA ILE A 695 7.96 16.59 25.67
C ILE A 695 8.23 17.20 24.29
N GLN A 696 7.26 17.04 23.38
CA GLN A 696 7.32 17.61 22.04
C GLN A 696 5.97 18.19 21.61
N SER A 697 5.97 19.33 20.95
CA SER A 697 4.78 19.86 20.27
C SER A 697 5.17 20.79 19.11
N ASN A 698 4.30 20.88 18.10
CA ASN A 698 4.40 21.89 17.04
C ASN A 698 3.67 23.20 17.40
N CYS A 699 3.00 23.25 18.56
CA CYS A 699 2.36 24.45 19.10
C CYS A 699 3.22 25.01 20.24
N GLU A 700 3.84 26.18 20.02
CA GLU A 700 4.78 26.79 20.97
C GLU A 700 4.19 26.98 22.37
N ASP A 701 2.96 27.51 22.45
CA ASP A 701 2.23 27.74 23.69
C ASP A 701 1.95 26.43 24.45
N VAL A 702 1.62 25.35 23.73
CA VAL A 702 1.39 24.03 24.34
C VAL A 702 2.68 23.46 24.89
N ALA A 703 3.79 23.52 24.14
CA ALA A 703 5.09 23.04 24.61
C ALA A 703 5.55 23.78 25.87
N VAL A 704 5.49 25.11 25.84
CA VAL A 704 5.87 25.97 26.96
C VAL A 704 5.00 25.70 28.19
N HIS A 705 3.70 25.51 27.99
CA HIS A 705 2.79 25.11 29.07
C HIS A 705 3.19 23.77 29.70
N MET A 706 3.39 22.73 28.88
CA MET A 706 3.79 21.40 29.36
C MET A 706 5.08 21.47 30.18
N ARG A 707 6.10 22.18 29.69
CA ARG A 707 7.35 22.42 30.42
C ARG A 707 7.12 23.12 31.75
N ASN A 708 6.30 24.18 31.75
CA ASN A 708 6.02 24.97 32.94
C ASN A 708 5.25 24.18 33.99
N VAL A 709 4.24 23.39 33.61
CA VAL A 709 3.53 22.51 34.55
C VAL A 709 4.49 21.44 35.10
N ALA A 710 5.29 20.82 34.23
CA ALA A 710 6.26 19.80 34.65
C ALA A 710 7.28 20.35 35.64
N THR A 711 7.89 21.50 35.35
CA THR A 711 8.96 22.07 36.18
C THR A 711 8.46 22.78 37.42
N LYS A 712 7.42 23.62 37.31
CA LYS A 712 6.95 24.46 38.41
C LYS A 712 6.00 23.74 39.36
N ARG A 713 5.33 22.69 38.92
CA ARG A 713 4.28 22.01 39.70
C ARG A 713 4.59 20.54 39.96
N ALA A 714 4.91 19.79 38.92
CA ALA A 714 5.25 18.37 39.10
C ALA A 714 6.68 18.16 39.62
N GLY A 715 7.57 19.16 39.55
CA GLY A 715 8.91 19.17 40.15
C GLY A 715 10.00 18.50 39.30
N PHE A 716 9.84 18.50 37.98
CA PHE A 716 10.91 18.12 37.04
C PHE A 716 11.98 19.20 36.91
N SER A 717 13.17 18.81 36.49
CA SER A 717 14.26 19.73 36.11
C SER A 717 14.51 19.69 34.60
N SER A 718 14.69 20.86 33.96
CA SER A 718 15.03 20.90 32.52
C SER A 718 16.50 20.53 32.27
N VAL A 719 16.73 19.74 31.23
CA VAL A 719 18.08 19.36 30.76
C VAL A 719 18.57 20.37 29.73
N SER A 720 19.80 20.84 29.89
CA SER A 720 20.45 21.65 28.86
C SER A 720 20.77 20.78 27.64
N VAL A 721 20.36 21.24 26.46
CA VAL A 721 20.59 20.55 25.19
C VAL A 721 21.83 21.10 24.48
N LEU A 722 22.46 20.25 23.66
CA LEU A 722 23.66 20.54 22.87
C LEU A 722 23.39 21.55 21.75
N HIS A 723 22.17 21.53 21.20
CA HIS A 723 21.76 22.39 20.09
C HIS A 723 20.57 23.27 20.51
N PRO A 724 20.81 24.31 21.33
CA PRO A 724 19.73 25.13 21.85
C PRO A 724 19.07 25.97 20.76
N VAL A 725 17.77 26.22 20.90
CA VAL A 725 17.05 27.18 20.06
C VAL A 725 17.50 28.58 20.44
N THR A 726 18.18 29.28 19.52
CA THR A 726 18.66 30.66 19.73
C THR A 726 17.65 31.72 19.28
N SER A 727 16.81 31.39 18.31
CA SER A 727 15.80 32.28 17.74
C SER A 727 14.65 31.47 17.15
N LEU A 728 13.45 32.04 17.16
CA LEU A 728 12.27 31.47 16.51
C LEU A 728 11.58 32.55 15.69
N ASP A 729 11.40 32.27 14.40
CA ASP A 729 10.57 33.11 13.55
C ASP A 729 9.10 33.01 13.99
N ILE A 730 8.39 34.12 13.86
CA ILE A 730 6.98 34.19 14.17
C ILE A 730 6.19 33.56 13.01
N ALA A 731 6.11 32.23 13.01
CA ALA A 731 5.60 31.47 11.87
C ALA A 731 4.07 31.42 11.80
N THR A 732 3.35 31.48 12.93
CA THR A 732 1.89 31.24 12.95
C THR A 732 1.11 32.36 13.63
N GLN A 733 -0.18 32.53 13.26
CA GLN A 733 -1.08 33.46 13.95
C GLN A 733 -1.29 33.08 15.42
N ARG A 734 -1.29 31.76 15.73
CA ARG A 734 -1.33 31.23 17.10
C ARG A 734 -0.14 31.73 17.92
N THR A 735 1.06 31.57 17.38
CA THR A 735 2.29 32.07 18.03
C THR A 735 2.25 33.57 18.23
N ARG A 736 1.80 34.36 17.22
CA ARG A 736 1.62 35.81 17.38
C ARG A 736 0.76 36.16 18.57
N ARG A 737 -0.46 35.61 18.62
CA ARG A 737 -1.41 35.85 19.72
C ARG A 737 -0.83 35.47 21.09
N TRP A 738 -0.07 34.38 21.16
CA TRP A 738 0.62 33.96 22.39
C TRP A 738 1.68 34.98 22.84
N VAL A 739 2.52 35.44 21.90
CA VAL A 739 3.57 36.44 22.18
C VAL A 739 2.98 37.80 22.53
N ASP A 740 1.96 38.24 21.78
CA ASP A 740 1.27 39.52 22.00
C ASP A 740 0.61 39.58 23.38
N ALA A 741 0.22 38.43 23.94
CA ALA A 741 -0.31 38.29 25.29
C ALA A 741 0.77 38.13 26.38
N GLY A 742 2.06 38.29 26.04
CA GLY A 742 3.18 38.16 26.98
C GLY A 742 3.60 36.71 27.27
N GLY A 743 3.22 35.76 26.41
CA GLY A 743 3.59 34.36 26.53
C GLY A 743 5.10 34.11 26.39
N GLU A 744 5.64 33.22 27.24
CA GLU A 744 7.05 32.79 27.17
C GLU A 744 7.35 32.08 25.84
N ARG A 745 8.52 32.36 25.24
CA ARG A 745 8.98 31.71 24.01
C ARG A 745 9.71 30.40 24.30
N ALA A 746 9.62 29.44 23.38
CA ALA A 746 10.38 28.19 23.43
C ALA A 746 11.83 28.38 22.93
N ILE A 747 12.57 29.31 23.54
CA ILE A 747 13.95 29.70 23.20
C ILE A 747 14.85 29.44 24.41
N GLY A 748 16.12 29.08 24.17
CA GLY A 748 17.14 28.96 25.20
C GLY A 748 17.73 27.56 25.32
N THR A 749 18.55 27.36 26.35
CA THR A 749 19.37 26.15 26.55
C THR A 749 18.58 24.88 26.82
N PHE A 750 17.28 25.00 27.12
CA PHE A 750 16.40 23.86 27.45
C PHE A 750 15.52 23.41 26.28
N TRP A 751 15.62 24.08 25.13
CA TRP A 751 14.82 23.78 23.94
C TRP A 751 15.74 23.32 22.81
N SER A 752 15.50 22.13 22.25
CA SER A 752 16.34 21.60 21.17
C SER A 752 15.89 22.06 19.79
N ALA A 753 16.83 22.66 19.06
CA ALA A 753 16.68 23.01 17.65
C ALA A 753 16.76 21.79 16.73
N LYS A 754 17.31 20.66 17.21
CA LYS A 754 17.42 19.41 16.44
C LYS A 754 16.51 18.31 17.02
N PRO A 755 16.09 17.34 16.20
CA PRO A 755 15.42 16.14 16.71
C PRO A 755 16.27 15.46 17.80
N LEU A 756 15.62 15.12 18.92
CA LEU A 756 16.25 14.42 20.05
C LEU A 756 16.18 12.89 19.88
N LEU A 757 15.14 12.41 19.18
CA LEU A 757 15.00 11.00 18.82
C LEU A 757 15.76 10.71 17.51
N PRO A 758 16.24 9.47 17.33
CA PRO A 758 16.79 9.03 16.05
C PRO A 758 15.76 9.14 14.94
N LEU A 759 16.23 9.13 13.68
CA LEU A 759 15.36 9.25 12.50
C LEU A 759 14.19 8.26 12.52
N CYS A 760 14.43 7.01 12.93
CA CYS A 760 13.39 5.99 13.05
C CYS A 760 12.44 6.23 14.24
N GLY A 761 12.83 7.00 15.25
CA GLY A 761 11.97 7.34 16.40
C GLY A 761 11.08 8.56 16.18
N ARG A 762 11.13 9.20 15.01
CA ARG A 762 10.30 10.37 14.72
C ARG A 762 8.84 9.99 14.52
N THR A 763 7.94 10.82 15.03
CA THR A 763 6.50 10.68 14.76
C THR A 763 6.18 11.13 13.33
N GLU A 764 5.01 10.74 12.82
CA GLU A 764 4.49 11.24 11.56
C GLU A 764 4.24 12.75 11.60
N THR A 765 3.86 13.29 12.76
CA THR A 765 3.65 14.72 12.97
C THR A 765 4.97 15.50 12.95
N GLU A 766 6.03 14.98 13.55
CA GLU A 766 7.35 15.61 13.51
C GLU A 766 7.86 15.73 12.07
N VAL A 767 7.77 14.64 11.30
CA VAL A 767 8.18 14.63 9.89
C VAL A 767 7.36 15.60 9.06
N ALA A 768 6.03 15.63 9.23
CA ALA A 768 5.18 16.59 8.54
C ALA A 768 5.57 18.05 8.85
N CYS A 769 5.88 18.35 10.12
CA CYS A 769 6.33 19.69 10.50
C CYS A 769 7.68 20.05 9.87
N LEU A 770 8.64 19.11 9.85
CA LEU A 770 9.95 19.33 9.22
C LEU A 770 9.83 19.61 7.72
N ILE A 771 9.00 18.84 7.00
CA ILE A 771 8.74 19.04 5.57
C ILE A 771 8.07 20.39 5.31
N ASP A 772 7.11 20.78 6.15
CA ASP A 772 6.39 22.05 6.05
C ASP A 772 7.21 23.26 6.55
N GLY A 773 8.45 23.07 7.01
CA GLY A 773 9.26 24.13 7.63
C GLY A 773 8.66 24.70 8.92
N LYS A 774 7.79 23.94 9.59
CA LYS A 774 7.16 24.32 10.86
C LYS A 774 8.08 23.95 12.03
N PRO A 775 8.25 24.86 13.01
CA PRO A 775 9.05 24.56 14.19
C PRO A 775 8.42 23.43 15.01
N VAL A 776 9.28 22.61 15.61
CA VAL A 776 8.90 21.60 16.60
C VAL A 776 9.67 21.93 17.87
N HIS A 777 8.94 22.15 18.96
CA HIS A 777 9.48 22.55 20.25
C HIS A 777 9.70 21.29 21.08
N ARG A 778 10.96 21.03 21.44
CA ARG A 778 11.39 19.80 22.13
C ARG A 778 12.10 20.16 23.41
N CYS A 779 11.68 19.57 24.53
CA CYS A 779 12.32 19.76 25.83
C CYS A 779 12.52 18.41 26.51
N LEU A 780 13.71 18.22 27.09
CA LEU A 780 14.07 17.05 27.86
C LEU A 780 14.10 17.41 29.35
N LEU A 781 13.51 16.56 30.18
CA LEU A 781 13.30 16.78 31.61
C LEU A 781 13.81 15.59 32.43
N LEU A 782 14.19 15.86 33.69
CA LEU A 782 14.67 14.91 34.71
C LEU A 782 13.75 14.87 35.92
#